data_AF-A0A292S6U1-F1
#
_entry.id   AF-A0A292S6U1-F1
#
_cell.length_a   1.000
_cell.length_b   1.000
_cell.length_c   1.000
_cell.angle_alpha   90.00
_cell.angle_beta   90.00
_cell.angle_gamma   90.00
#
_symmetry.space_group_name_H-M   'P 1'
#
loop_
_entity.id
_entity.type
_entity.pdbx_description
1 polymer ?
#
loop_
_entity_poly.entity_id
_entity_poly.type
_entity_poly.pdbx_seq_one_letter_code
_entity_poly.pdbx_strand_id
1 'polypeptide(L)'
;MSGDWINYALFITKEIAEAVKKSSDDTKEAEAVKPEDNILQKFGIWDIYSAVNNNPDSVVAEAVVPETLENVVEDIRHNTYQKAGDLALDIQQLKNQKPTFGLGGIGEAGAAANTSEKMLAQAELIMNSASNSFSESEEKNEESQELQTSAEGLLTDSETSTRSADERTNEAENESKEADQKASEADTKNQEAETKTDDASSKRQESEQLNSEAETEITSADTEISDADTEIANADTIISNANSVTPETEAEAAVISKQKIEAEQAKAEAVEKKENAESKKTEAQKKQTEAEELSQEAESLENDAAELKNEAEGLNEEAEAKKEHSEELNTEADDFREEAKTLQTKGNAEKTKAHELQQEAENLNNEAVNTQRAAEQTEEKAGEIKEEAQAQANDAIDREFNNNVNGQIEATKQGRSGDCWLLSDINSMSQTEWGKQAISDAVKSDGAGGANVTFKGAAKGEQNSYNISAEELEDAKASGKYSSGDDDMLALELATEKYLTKYKDKYDRNHPGGVLESMDGFSMENLLTPNVRTHSYNYVYDSFDKPLEAVENSPSKYSVNCGFKSNQKAYGMYQNHAYALTGISTDPATGKKYAEVVNPWDSSKKIKIPYNEFKQNLSILNVTEPPGENNQNLSSFGDELDKLNKMVNSLNI
;
A
#
# COMPACT_ATOMS: atom_id res chain seq x y z
N MET A 1 -8.84 -11.19 4.11
CA MET A 1 -7.57 -11.59 4.75
C MET A 1 -6.49 -12.19 3.83
N SER A 2 -6.53 -12.20 2.49
CA SER A 2 -5.47 -12.92 1.71
C SER A 2 -4.85 -12.22 0.49
N GLY A 3 -5.22 -10.96 0.17
CA GLY A 3 -4.67 -10.27 -1.01
C GLY A 3 -3.49 -9.34 -0.73
N ASP A 4 -3.58 -8.52 0.34
CA ASP A 4 -2.67 -7.38 0.51
C ASP A 4 -1.35 -7.70 1.19
N TRP A 5 -1.33 -8.73 2.06
CA TRP A 5 -0.09 -9.17 2.71
C TRP A 5 0.89 -9.82 1.73
N ILE A 6 0.37 -10.48 0.69
CA ILE A 6 1.17 -11.07 -0.40
C ILE A 6 1.86 -9.96 -1.21
N ASN A 7 1.16 -8.87 -1.51
CA ASN A 7 1.73 -7.73 -2.24
C ASN A 7 2.78 -6.97 -1.43
N TYR A 8 2.56 -6.82 -0.11
CA TYR A 8 3.54 -6.20 0.80
C TYR A 8 4.80 -7.07 0.97
N ALA A 9 4.64 -8.39 1.11
CA ALA A 9 5.76 -9.33 1.18
C ALA A 9 6.55 -9.37 -0.14
N LEU A 10 5.87 -9.34 -1.30
CA LEU A 10 6.52 -9.25 -2.62
C LEU A 10 7.29 -7.94 -2.81
N PHE A 11 6.78 -6.82 -2.30
CA PHE A 11 7.44 -5.52 -2.36
C PHE A 11 8.73 -5.50 -1.53
N ILE A 12 8.66 -5.93 -0.26
CA ILE A 12 9.81 -6.00 0.65
C ILE A 12 10.88 -6.97 0.11
N THR A 13 10.48 -8.13 -0.42
CA THR A 13 11.42 -9.13 -0.97
C THR A 13 12.14 -8.60 -2.22
N LYS A 14 11.47 -7.75 -3.01
CA LYS A 14 12.03 -7.13 -4.21
C LYS A 14 13.01 -6.00 -3.87
N GLU A 15 12.69 -5.17 -2.89
CA GLU A 15 13.60 -4.12 -2.38
C GLU A 15 14.87 -4.71 -1.76
N ILE A 16 14.75 -5.80 -1.00
CA ILE A 16 15.91 -6.51 -0.44
C ILE A 16 16.75 -7.17 -1.54
N ALA A 17 16.11 -7.77 -2.56
CA ALA A 17 16.83 -8.35 -3.70
C ALA A 17 17.55 -7.28 -4.55
N GLU A 18 16.96 -6.09 -4.71
CA GLU A 18 17.56 -4.96 -5.41
C GLU A 18 18.72 -4.34 -4.62
N ALA A 19 18.61 -4.23 -3.29
CA ALA A 19 19.70 -3.77 -2.43
C ALA A 19 20.90 -4.73 -2.42
N VAL A 20 20.65 -6.04 -2.42
CA VAL A 20 21.71 -7.05 -2.50
C VAL A 20 22.39 -7.06 -3.88
N LYS A 21 21.62 -6.91 -4.97
CA LYS A 21 22.13 -6.81 -6.34
C LYS A 21 22.98 -5.54 -6.55
N LYS A 22 22.55 -4.42 -5.95
CA LYS A 22 23.32 -3.17 -5.95
C LYS A 22 24.66 -3.32 -5.23
N SER A 23 24.71 -4.11 -4.14
CA SER A 23 25.98 -4.41 -3.46
C SER A 23 26.90 -5.33 -4.25
N SER A 24 26.38 -6.20 -5.12
CA SER A 24 27.19 -7.10 -5.96
C SER A 24 27.70 -6.45 -7.25
N ASP A 25 26.95 -5.48 -7.81
CA ASP A 25 27.32 -4.78 -9.04
C ASP A 25 28.45 -3.75 -8.83
N ASP A 26 28.65 -3.25 -7.59
CA ASP A 26 29.74 -2.35 -7.23
C ASP A 26 31.10 -3.06 -7.05
N THR A 27 31.11 -4.39 -7.00
CA THR A 27 32.33 -5.22 -7.04
C THR A 27 32.53 -5.80 -8.44
N LYS A 28 33.26 -5.09 -9.30
CA LYS A 28 33.80 -5.65 -10.55
C LYS A 28 34.90 -6.66 -10.24
N GLU A 29 34.52 -7.88 -9.89
CA GLU A 29 35.32 -9.08 -10.16
C GLU A 29 34.39 -10.31 -10.08
N ALA A 30 34.00 -10.81 -11.24
CA ALA A 30 33.29 -12.08 -11.37
C ALA A 30 34.28 -13.23 -11.15
N GLU A 31 34.51 -13.60 -9.90
CA GLU A 31 34.95 -14.95 -9.55
C GLU A 31 33.81 -15.68 -8.83
N ALA A 32 33.53 -16.91 -9.30
CA ALA A 32 32.44 -17.74 -8.84
C ALA A 32 32.58 -18.05 -7.33
N VAL A 33 31.86 -17.29 -6.51
CA VAL A 33 31.72 -17.51 -5.07
C VAL A 33 31.04 -18.86 -4.85
N LYS A 34 31.70 -19.76 -4.11
CA LYS A 34 31.18 -21.08 -3.78
C LYS A 34 29.91 -20.93 -2.91
N PRO A 35 28.94 -21.87 -2.99
CA PRO A 35 27.62 -21.72 -2.37
C PRO A 35 27.67 -21.36 -0.88
N GLU A 36 28.67 -21.89 -0.17
CA GLU A 36 28.92 -21.70 1.26
C GLU A 36 29.34 -20.27 1.70
N ASP A 37 29.64 -19.36 0.77
CA ASP A 37 29.99 -17.96 1.06
C ASP A 37 28.88 -16.96 0.67
N ASN A 38 27.70 -17.46 0.27
CA ASN A 38 26.57 -16.59 -0.06
C ASN A 38 25.90 -16.04 1.20
N ILE A 39 25.78 -14.71 1.29
CA ILE A 39 25.19 -14.00 2.42
C ILE A 39 23.77 -14.50 2.73
N LEU A 40 23.03 -14.94 1.71
CA LEU A 40 21.68 -15.49 1.83
C LEU A 40 21.64 -16.85 2.55
N GLN A 41 22.73 -17.63 2.50
CA GLN A 41 22.84 -18.91 3.21
C GLN A 41 23.22 -18.70 4.69
N LYS A 42 24.00 -17.66 5.01
CA LYS A 42 24.31 -17.23 6.38
C LYS A 42 23.08 -16.78 7.18
N PHE A 43 22.07 -16.25 6.49
CA PHE A 43 20.79 -15.83 7.10
C PHE A 43 19.67 -16.88 6.93
N GLY A 44 19.95 -18.08 6.42
CA GLY A 44 18.98 -19.17 6.32
C GLY A 44 17.87 -18.98 5.26
N ILE A 45 18.00 -18.02 4.36
CA ILE A 45 16.96 -17.59 3.40
C ILE A 45 17.17 -18.16 1.99
N TRP A 46 18.27 -18.90 1.78
CA TRP A 46 18.68 -19.46 0.49
C TRP A 46 17.63 -20.41 -0.12
N ASP A 47 16.95 -21.20 0.71
CA ASP A 47 15.94 -22.16 0.26
C ASP A 47 14.67 -21.45 -0.22
N ILE A 48 14.33 -20.29 0.36
CA ILE A 48 13.19 -19.44 -0.04
C ILE A 48 13.50 -18.72 -1.35
N TYR A 49 14.69 -18.12 -1.46
CA TYR A 49 15.16 -17.48 -2.70
C TYR A 49 15.21 -18.48 -3.87
N SER A 50 15.69 -19.70 -3.62
CA SER A 50 15.79 -20.75 -4.63
C SER A 50 14.42 -21.32 -5.06
N ALA A 51 13.43 -21.35 -4.17
CA ALA A 51 12.07 -21.80 -4.47
C ALA A 51 11.30 -20.77 -5.32
N VAL A 52 11.40 -19.48 -4.98
CA VAL A 52 10.73 -18.38 -5.69
C VAL A 52 11.30 -18.18 -7.10
N ASN A 53 12.62 -18.33 -7.27
CA ASN A 53 13.29 -18.04 -8.54
C ASN A 53 13.24 -19.19 -9.57
N ASN A 54 13.02 -20.44 -9.12
CA ASN A 54 12.96 -21.62 -9.99
C ASN A 54 11.54 -22.07 -10.37
N ASN A 55 10.49 -21.63 -9.65
CA ASN A 55 9.11 -21.90 -10.05
C ASN A 55 8.11 -20.87 -9.48
N PRO A 56 7.90 -19.73 -10.16
CA PRO A 56 7.15 -18.58 -9.62
C PRO A 56 5.64 -18.83 -9.38
N ASP A 57 5.09 -19.96 -9.83
CA ASP A 57 3.65 -20.28 -9.73
C ASP A 57 3.32 -21.39 -8.70
N SER A 58 4.27 -21.80 -7.85
CA SER A 58 4.08 -22.93 -6.93
C SER A 58 3.49 -22.53 -5.56
N VAL A 59 2.34 -23.13 -5.23
CA VAL A 59 1.47 -22.98 -4.04
C VAL A 59 2.11 -23.45 -2.71
N VAL A 60 3.35 -23.05 -2.41
CA VAL A 60 4.06 -23.49 -1.17
C VAL A 60 4.35 -22.31 -0.23
N ALA A 61 3.68 -21.18 -0.41
CA ALA A 61 3.80 -20.01 0.45
C ALA A 61 2.87 -20.03 1.69
N GLU A 62 2.25 -21.18 2.01
CA GLU A 62 1.28 -21.30 3.11
C GLU A 62 1.92 -21.79 4.43
N ALA A 63 3.25 -21.93 4.52
CA ALA A 63 3.89 -22.58 5.66
C ALA A 63 5.22 -21.96 6.12
N VAL A 64 5.41 -20.64 6.04
CA VAL A 64 6.51 -19.97 6.75
C VAL A 64 5.90 -18.97 7.73
N VAL A 65 6.02 -19.32 9.01
CA VAL A 65 5.26 -18.84 10.16
C VAL A 65 5.56 -17.35 10.48
N PRO A 66 4.56 -16.53 10.87
CA PRO A 66 4.72 -15.12 11.28
C PRO A 66 5.83 -14.88 12.31
N GLU A 67 6.06 -15.87 13.18
CA GLU A 67 7.08 -15.91 14.22
C GLU A 67 8.52 -15.72 13.67
N THR A 68 8.79 -16.09 12.40
CA THR A 68 10.12 -15.91 11.80
C THR A 68 10.40 -14.48 11.31
N LEU A 69 9.38 -13.73 10.88
CA LEU A 69 9.56 -12.34 10.42
C LEU A 69 9.66 -11.37 11.61
N GLU A 70 8.86 -11.61 12.65
CA GLU A 70 8.91 -10.86 13.91
C GLU A 70 10.27 -11.05 14.60
N ASN A 71 10.83 -12.26 14.56
CA ASN A 71 12.19 -12.55 15.03
C ASN A 71 13.29 -11.88 14.18
N VAL A 72 13.08 -11.66 12.88
CA VAL A 72 14.07 -10.97 12.01
C VAL A 72 14.05 -9.45 12.22
N VAL A 73 12.88 -8.84 12.42
CA VAL A 73 12.77 -7.41 12.78
C VAL A 73 13.31 -7.18 14.20
N GLU A 74 13.04 -8.09 15.14
CA GLU A 74 13.68 -8.09 16.46
C GLU A 74 15.20 -8.30 16.36
N ASP A 75 15.73 -9.20 15.53
CA ASP A 75 17.18 -9.41 15.37
C ASP A 75 17.89 -8.21 14.71
N ILE A 76 17.22 -7.47 13.81
CA ILE A 76 17.74 -6.22 13.24
C ILE A 76 17.72 -5.10 14.30
N ARG A 77 16.65 -4.99 15.09
CA ARG A 77 16.60 -4.08 16.25
C ARG A 77 17.69 -4.43 17.27
N HIS A 78 17.82 -5.70 17.64
CA HIS A 78 18.78 -6.19 18.64
C HIS A 78 20.23 -5.98 18.19
N ASN A 79 20.55 -6.21 16.90
CA ASN A 79 21.86 -5.89 16.34
C ASN A 79 22.15 -4.37 16.28
N THR A 80 21.12 -3.54 16.11
CA THR A 80 21.25 -2.07 16.07
C THR A 80 21.45 -1.48 17.47
N TYR A 81 20.73 -2.00 18.47
CA TYR A 81 20.90 -1.65 19.88
C TYR A 81 22.22 -2.20 20.47
N GLN A 82 22.67 -3.40 20.08
CA GLN A 82 23.98 -3.94 20.46
C GLN A 82 25.13 -3.05 19.96
N LYS A 83 25.11 -2.61 18.71
CA LYS A 83 26.16 -1.73 18.15
C LYS A 83 26.20 -0.33 18.80
N ALA A 84 25.05 0.18 19.26
CA ALA A 84 24.99 1.43 20.04
C ALA A 84 25.52 1.22 21.47
N GLY A 85 25.21 0.07 22.07
CA GLY A 85 25.79 -0.38 23.34
C GLY A 85 27.32 -0.53 23.27
N ASP A 86 27.84 -1.09 22.18
CA ASP A 86 29.27 -1.26 21.93
C ASP A 86 29.98 0.10 21.74
N LEU A 87 29.37 1.04 21.02
CA LEU A 87 29.90 2.41 20.88
C LEU A 87 29.91 3.16 22.22
N ALA A 88 28.85 3.00 23.03
CA ALA A 88 28.80 3.58 24.37
C ALA A 88 29.84 2.94 25.32
N LEU A 89 30.10 1.64 25.17
CA LEU A 89 31.13 0.91 25.92
C LEU A 89 32.54 1.36 25.52
N ASP A 90 32.81 1.55 24.23
CA ASP A 90 34.08 2.06 23.71
C ASP A 90 34.35 3.49 24.19
N ILE A 91 33.34 4.36 24.18
CA ILE A 91 33.44 5.74 24.72
C ILE A 91 33.69 5.72 26.24
N GLN A 92 33.07 4.78 26.99
CA GLN A 92 33.29 4.63 28.43
C GLN A 92 34.70 4.09 28.74
N GLN A 93 35.20 3.15 27.94
CA GLN A 93 36.55 2.62 28.06
C GLN A 93 37.61 3.69 27.73
N LEU A 94 37.37 4.55 26.74
CA LEU A 94 38.23 5.69 26.39
C LEU A 94 38.27 6.75 27.51
N LYS A 95 37.13 7.06 28.14
CA LYS A 95 37.06 7.97 29.31
C LYS A 95 37.84 7.47 30.53
N ASN A 96 37.94 6.15 30.70
CA ASN A 96 38.62 5.55 31.84
C ASN A 96 40.16 5.48 31.69
N GLN A 97 40.72 5.74 30.49
CA GLN A 97 42.17 5.62 30.24
C GLN A 97 42.97 6.93 30.33
N LYS A 98 42.37 8.13 30.18
CA LYS A 98 43.04 9.43 30.42
C LYS A 98 42.02 10.51 30.88
N PRO A 99 42.23 11.22 32.00
CA PRO A 99 41.22 12.14 32.57
C PRO A 99 41.18 13.56 31.97
N THR A 100 41.95 13.86 30.92
CA THR A 100 41.98 15.18 30.28
C THR A 100 41.87 15.04 28.77
N PHE A 101 40.65 14.76 28.30
CA PHE A 101 40.27 14.80 26.89
C PHE A 101 39.62 16.15 26.55
N GLY A 102 39.86 16.67 25.34
CA GLY A 102 39.15 17.81 24.77
C GLY A 102 37.71 17.43 24.44
N LEU A 103 36.81 17.57 25.41
CA LEU A 103 35.44 17.03 25.43
C LEU A 103 34.41 17.64 24.44
N GLY A 104 34.84 18.44 23.45
CA GLY A 104 33.92 19.14 22.54
C GLY A 104 33.17 18.21 21.60
N GLY A 105 33.87 17.60 20.63
CA GLY A 105 33.23 16.85 19.53
C GLY A 105 32.59 15.52 19.94
N ILE A 106 33.18 14.78 20.89
CA ILE A 106 32.65 13.48 21.34
C ILE A 106 31.39 13.66 22.20
N GLY A 107 31.28 14.78 22.93
CA GLY A 107 30.09 15.11 23.72
C GLY A 107 28.88 15.45 22.86
N GLU A 108 29.11 16.17 21.76
CA GLU A 108 28.07 16.56 20.80
C GLU A 108 27.52 15.35 20.03
N ALA A 109 28.38 14.44 19.57
CA ALA A 109 27.98 13.18 18.95
C ALA A 109 27.11 12.30 19.88
N GLY A 110 27.46 12.22 21.17
CA GLY A 110 26.66 11.49 22.17
C GLY A 110 25.29 12.12 22.44
N ALA A 111 25.17 13.45 22.37
CA ALA A 111 23.88 14.14 22.50
C ALA A 111 22.98 13.94 21.28
N ALA A 112 23.56 13.93 20.07
CA ALA A 112 22.85 13.64 18.83
C ALA A 112 22.32 12.19 18.78
N ALA A 113 23.12 11.21 19.20
CA ALA A 113 22.68 9.82 19.32
C ALA A 113 21.47 9.66 20.27
N ASN A 114 21.51 10.26 21.46
CA ASN A 114 20.37 10.27 22.39
C ASN A 114 19.12 10.95 21.80
N THR A 115 19.30 11.94 20.91
CA THR A 115 18.19 12.62 20.24
C THR A 115 17.53 11.71 19.21
N SER A 116 18.34 11.00 18.40
CA SER A 116 17.82 10.01 17.45
C SER A 116 17.03 8.88 18.14
N GLU A 117 17.49 8.36 19.28
CA GLU A 117 16.78 7.32 20.03
C GLU A 117 15.41 7.79 20.53
N LYS A 118 15.32 9.03 21.02
CA LYS A 118 14.03 9.62 21.42
C LYS A 118 13.08 9.81 20.25
N MET A 119 13.59 10.17 19.09
CA MET A 119 12.78 10.31 17.87
C MET A 119 12.26 8.96 17.38
N LEU A 120 13.08 7.90 17.44
CA LEU A 120 12.63 6.54 17.12
C LEU A 120 11.54 6.05 18.09
N ALA A 121 11.71 6.30 19.39
CA ALA A 121 10.67 5.99 20.37
C ALA A 121 9.37 6.79 20.12
N GLN A 122 9.47 8.03 19.64
CA GLN A 122 8.31 8.82 19.25
C GLN A 122 7.64 8.26 17.98
N ALA A 123 8.41 7.84 16.98
CA ALA A 123 7.88 7.21 15.78
C ALA A 123 7.11 5.92 16.10
N GLU A 124 7.61 5.11 17.02
CA GLU A 124 6.94 3.89 17.49
C GLU A 124 5.57 4.20 18.13
N LEU A 125 5.48 5.24 18.96
CA LEU A 125 4.20 5.69 19.52
C LEU A 125 3.22 6.17 18.44
N ILE A 126 3.71 6.85 17.41
CA ILE A 126 2.90 7.31 16.27
C ILE A 126 2.39 6.12 15.46
N MET A 127 3.24 5.12 15.19
CA MET A 127 2.86 3.87 14.51
C MET A 127 1.80 3.09 15.28
N ASN A 128 1.93 3.01 16.61
CA ASN A 128 0.91 2.38 17.45
C ASN A 128 -0.44 3.11 17.35
N SER A 129 -0.43 4.45 17.28
CA SER A 129 -1.65 5.22 17.04
C SER A 129 -2.27 4.92 15.67
N ALA A 130 -1.46 4.84 14.61
CA ALA A 130 -1.94 4.48 13.28
C ALA A 130 -2.55 3.07 13.26
N SER A 131 -1.90 2.10 13.91
CA SER A 131 -2.40 0.73 14.04
C SER A 131 -3.79 0.68 14.70
N ASN A 132 -3.98 1.42 15.80
CA ASN A 132 -5.28 1.51 16.46
C ASN A 132 -6.37 2.08 15.53
N SER A 133 -6.06 3.12 14.75
CA SER A 133 -7.00 3.68 13.78
C SER A 133 -7.34 2.71 12.65
N PHE A 134 -6.39 1.88 12.19
CA PHE A 134 -6.68 0.80 11.24
C PHE A 134 -7.61 -0.26 11.85
N SER A 135 -7.39 -0.66 13.09
CA SER A 135 -8.28 -1.60 13.79
C SER A 135 -9.69 -1.05 13.96
N GLU A 136 -9.82 0.22 14.35
CA GLU A 136 -11.14 0.87 14.46
C GLU A 136 -11.82 0.99 13.10
N SER A 137 -11.08 1.30 12.04
CA SER A 137 -11.60 1.27 10.66
C SER A 137 -12.11 -0.11 10.26
N GLU A 138 -11.44 -1.19 10.65
CA GLU A 138 -11.84 -2.56 10.35
C GLU A 138 -13.15 -2.91 11.05
N GLU A 139 -13.27 -2.63 12.35
CA GLU A 139 -14.49 -2.84 13.14
C GLU A 139 -15.70 -2.09 12.55
N LYS A 140 -15.51 -0.83 12.14
CA LYS A 140 -16.56 -0.02 11.49
C LYS A 140 -16.99 -0.61 10.14
N ASN A 141 -16.05 -1.15 9.38
CA ASN A 141 -16.35 -1.78 8.10
C ASN A 141 -17.09 -3.12 8.28
N GLU A 142 -16.77 -3.88 9.32
CA GLU A 142 -17.52 -5.07 9.73
C GLU A 142 -18.95 -4.72 10.15
N GLU A 143 -19.15 -3.73 11.03
CA GLU A 143 -20.51 -3.26 11.43
C GLU A 143 -21.31 -2.78 10.19
N SER A 144 -20.65 -2.09 9.25
CA SER A 144 -21.27 -1.69 7.98
C SER A 144 -21.75 -2.90 7.17
N GLN A 145 -20.95 -3.96 7.04
CA GLN A 145 -21.32 -5.16 6.27
C GLN A 145 -22.48 -5.92 6.92
N GLU A 146 -22.49 -6.01 8.26
CA GLU A 146 -23.62 -6.61 8.98
C GLU A 146 -24.91 -5.83 8.74
N LEU A 147 -24.86 -4.49 8.80
CA LEU A 147 -26.02 -3.65 8.52
C LEU A 147 -26.47 -3.73 7.06
N GLN A 148 -25.57 -3.86 6.09
CA GLN A 148 -25.95 -4.09 4.69
C GLN A 148 -26.70 -5.41 4.53
N THR A 149 -26.20 -6.48 5.15
CA THR A 149 -26.83 -7.80 5.11
C THR A 149 -28.22 -7.78 5.77
N SER A 150 -28.33 -7.13 6.93
CA SER A 150 -29.60 -6.94 7.63
C SER A 150 -30.59 -6.13 6.78
N ALA A 151 -30.13 -5.03 6.17
CA ALA A 151 -30.95 -4.20 5.30
C ALA A 151 -31.49 -4.96 4.09
N GLU A 152 -30.67 -5.80 3.45
CA GLU A 152 -31.09 -6.66 2.33
C GLU A 152 -32.15 -7.68 2.77
N GLY A 153 -31.99 -8.28 3.95
CA GLY A 153 -33.00 -9.15 4.56
C GLY A 153 -34.35 -8.45 4.75
N LEU A 154 -34.34 -7.27 5.39
CA LEU A 154 -35.55 -6.46 5.61
C LEU A 154 -36.25 -6.05 4.32
N LEU A 155 -35.49 -5.69 3.28
CA LEU A 155 -36.05 -5.33 1.98
C LEU A 155 -36.66 -6.56 1.27
N THR A 156 -36.04 -7.72 1.41
CA THR A 156 -36.59 -8.99 0.88
C THR A 156 -37.89 -9.38 1.60
N ASP A 157 -37.92 -9.22 2.93
CA ASP A 157 -39.13 -9.46 3.71
C ASP A 157 -40.25 -8.46 3.32
N SER A 158 -39.91 -7.19 3.08
CA SER A 158 -40.85 -6.19 2.56
C SER A 158 -41.45 -6.59 1.20
N GLU A 159 -40.65 -7.11 0.29
CA GLU A 159 -41.12 -7.60 -1.01
C GLU A 159 -42.04 -8.82 -0.84
N THR A 160 -41.72 -9.69 0.12
CA THR A 160 -42.54 -10.85 0.46
C THR A 160 -43.90 -10.44 1.03
N SER A 161 -43.96 -9.52 2.00
CA SER A 161 -45.23 -9.00 2.52
C SER A 161 -46.05 -8.30 1.42
N THR A 162 -45.40 -7.58 0.49
CA THR A 162 -46.10 -6.97 -0.66
C THR A 162 -46.76 -8.04 -1.54
N ARG A 163 -46.04 -9.13 -1.83
CA ARG A 163 -46.59 -10.25 -2.61
C ARG A 163 -47.77 -10.93 -1.89
N SER A 164 -47.67 -11.12 -0.58
CA SER A 164 -48.78 -11.64 0.22
C SER A 164 -50.00 -10.73 0.18
N ALA A 165 -49.83 -9.40 0.23
CA ALA A 165 -50.93 -8.45 0.07
C ALA A 165 -51.62 -8.56 -1.30
N ASP A 166 -50.84 -8.72 -2.37
CA ASP A 166 -51.37 -8.88 -3.73
C ASP A 166 -52.14 -10.20 -3.88
N GLU A 167 -51.63 -11.30 -3.30
CA GLU A 167 -52.32 -12.59 -3.26
C GLU A 167 -53.68 -12.48 -2.57
N ARG A 168 -53.74 -11.82 -1.39
CA ARG A 168 -55.00 -11.57 -0.67
C ARG A 168 -55.99 -10.68 -1.42
N THR A 169 -55.50 -9.66 -2.10
CA THR A 169 -56.34 -8.78 -2.92
C THR A 169 -56.97 -9.55 -4.09
N ASN A 170 -56.21 -10.43 -4.74
CA ASN A 170 -56.73 -11.28 -5.81
C ASN A 170 -57.77 -12.29 -5.30
N GLU A 171 -57.53 -12.86 -4.12
CA GLU A 171 -58.49 -13.77 -3.46
C GLU A 171 -59.80 -13.02 -3.12
N ALA A 172 -59.70 -11.82 -2.55
CA ALA A 172 -60.84 -10.95 -2.27
C ALA A 172 -61.64 -10.63 -3.54
N GLU A 173 -60.96 -10.28 -4.65
CA GLU A 173 -61.64 -9.99 -5.92
C GLU A 173 -62.41 -11.21 -6.46
N ASN A 174 -61.89 -12.42 -6.27
CA ASN A 174 -62.58 -13.65 -6.66
C ASN A 174 -63.80 -13.91 -5.79
N GLU A 175 -63.69 -13.76 -4.47
CA GLU A 175 -64.82 -13.91 -3.54
C GLU A 175 -65.94 -12.90 -3.85
N SER A 176 -65.59 -11.64 -4.13
CA SER A 176 -66.56 -10.62 -4.54
C SER A 176 -67.28 -10.99 -5.85
N LYS A 177 -66.58 -11.55 -6.84
CA LYS A 177 -67.20 -11.99 -8.11
C LYS A 177 -68.15 -13.17 -7.88
N GLU A 178 -67.77 -14.12 -7.04
CA GLU A 178 -68.63 -15.24 -6.68
C GLU A 178 -69.87 -14.77 -5.90
N ALA A 179 -69.72 -13.79 -5.01
CA ALA A 179 -70.85 -13.15 -4.32
C ALA A 179 -71.83 -12.50 -5.31
N ASP A 180 -71.32 -11.71 -6.27
CA ASP A 180 -72.16 -11.06 -7.29
C ASP A 180 -72.90 -12.09 -8.17
N GLN A 181 -72.25 -13.20 -8.50
CA GLN A 181 -72.88 -14.29 -9.24
C GLN A 181 -74.02 -14.91 -8.44
N LYS A 182 -73.79 -15.22 -7.17
CA LYS A 182 -74.79 -15.82 -6.27
C LYS A 182 -75.99 -14.91 -6.06
N ALA A 183 -75.78 -13.62 -5.87
CA ALA A 183 -76.85 -12.63 -5.78
C ALA A 183 -77.67 -12.57 -7.10
N SER A 184 -77.01 -12.62 -8.26
CA SER A 184 -77.69 -12.66 -9.56
C SER A 184 -78.52 -13.93 -9.78
N GLU A 185 -78.01 -15.08 -9.31
CA GLU A 185 -78.75 -16.35 -9.32
C GLU A 185 -79.98 -16.28 -8.41
N ALA A 186 -79.84 -15.70 -7.21
CA ALA A 186 -80.96 -15.48 -6.28
C ALA A 186 -82.05 -14.58 -6.89
N ASP A 187 -81.67 -13.46 -7.52
CA ASP A 187 -82.60 -12.56 -8.19
C ASP A 187 -83.38 -13.26 -9.31
N THR A 188 -82.71 -14.13 -10.07
CA THR A 188 -83.34 -14.93 -11.14
C THR A 188 -84.38 -15.90 -10.55
N LYS A 189 -84.03 -16.59 -9.47
CA LYS A 189 -84.92 -17.52 -8.77
C LYS A 189 -86.14 -16.81 -8.18
N ASN A 190 -85.96 -15.62 -7.61
CA ASN A 190 -87.07 -14.80 -7.13
C ASN A 190 -88.02 -14.37 -8.25
N GLN A 191 -87.50 -13.97 -9.42
CA GLN A 191 -88.33 -13.63 -10.58
C GLN A 191 -89.11 -14.84 -11.12
N GLU A 192 -88.50 -16.03 -11.12
CA GLU A 192 -89.18 -17.27 -11.47
C GLU A 192 -90.30 -17.59 -10.47
N ALA A 193 -90.04 -17.42 -9.17
CA ALA A 193 -91.04 -17.60 -8.11
C ALA A 193 -92.21 -16.61 -8.22
N GLU A 194 -91.95 -15.35 -8.55
CA GLU A 194 -92.98 -14.34 -8.82
C GLU A 194 -93.87 -14.76 -9.99
N THR A 195 -93.27 -15.21 -11.09
CA THR A 195 -94.00 -15.68 -12.28
C THR A 195 -94.90 -16.88 -11.94
N LYS A 196 -94.38 -17.87 -11.20
CA LYS A 196 -95.18 -19.02 -10.76
C LYS A 196 -96.33 -18.62 -9.82
N THR A 197 -96.11 -17.61 -8.97
CA THR A 197 -97.15 -17.08 -8.08
C THR A 197 -98.27 -16.41 -8.89
N ASP A 198 -97.92 -15.66 -9.94
CA ASP A 198 -98.89 -15.01 -10.84
C ASP A 198 -99.69 -16.04 -11.66
N ASP A 199 -99.02 -17.08 -12.16
CA ASP A 199 -99.67 -18.20 -12.87
C ASP A 199 -100.62 -18.97 -11.94
N ALA A 200 -100.21 -19.25 -10.71
CA ALA A 200 -101.05 -19.88 -9.71
C ALA A 200 -102.29 -19.04 -9.38
N SER A 201 -102.12 -17.71 -9.22
CA SER A 201 -103.22 -16.79 -8.99
C SER A 201 -104.23 -16.80 -10.14
N SER A 202 -103.74 -16.79 -11.37
CA SER A 202 -104.57 -16.83 -12.58
C SER A 202 -105.37 -18.14 -12.67
N LYS A 203 -104.73 -19.29 -12.42
CA LYS A 203 -105.40 -20.59 -12.43
C LYS A 203 -106.44 -20.74 -11.32
N ARG A 204 -106.20 -20.16 -10.14
CA ARG A 204 -107.21 -20.10 -9.07
C ARG A 204 -108.45 -19.31 -9.49
N GLN A 205 -108.25 -18.15 -10.09
CA GLN A 205 -109.37 -17.34 -10.57
C GLN A 205 -110.20 -18.09 -11.62
N GLU A 206 -109.54 -18.78 -12.56
CA GLU A 206 -110.21 -19.61 -13.56
C GLU A 206 -110.98 -20.78 -12.92
N SER A 207 -110.35 -21.48 -11.97
CA SER A 207 -110.98 -22.55 -11.17
C SER A 207 -112.22 -22.06 -10.43
N GLU A 208 -112.11 -20.95 -9.69
CA GLU A 208 -113.21 -20.36 -8.93
C GLU A 208 -114.38 -19.96 -9.84
N GLN A 209 -114.08 -19.38 -11.02
CA GLN A 209 -115.09 -19.03 -12.00
C GLN A 209 -115.79 -20.28 -12.56
N LEU A 210 -115.03 -21.28 -13.03
CA LEU A 210 -115.58 -22.52 -13.58
C LEU A 210 -116.43 -23.28 -12.58
N ASN A 211 -115.99 -23.37 -11.32
CA ASN A 211 -116.77 -24.02 -10.26
C ASN A 211 -118.07 -23.24 -9.97
N SER A 212 -118.01 -21.90 -9.93
CA SER A 212 -119.21 -21.08 -9.75
C SER A 212 -120.22 -21.26 -10.88
N GLU A 213 -119.76 -21.26 -12.14
CA GLU A 213 -120.61 -21.54 -13.30
C GLU A 213 -121.22 -22.95 -13.23
N ALA A 214 -120.41 -23.97 -12.94
CA ALA A 214 -120.87 -25.34 -12.77
C ALA A 214 -121.95 -25.48 -11.69
N GLU A 215 -121.76 -24.87 -10.51
CA GLU A 215 -122.73 -24.89 -9.42
C GLU A 215 -124.08 -24.28 -9.84
N THR A 216 -124.05 -23.18 -10.59
CA THR A 216 -125.28 -22.55 -11.12
C THR A 216 -125.98 -23.43 -12.15
N GLU A 217 -125.24 -24.07 -13.06
CA GLU A 217 -125.78 -24.96 -14.08
C GLU A 217 -126.38 -26.22 -13.46
N ILE A 218 -125.72 -26.83 -12.47
CA ILE A 218 -126.24 -27.98 -11.71
C ILE A 218 -127.54 -27.61 -11.01
N THR A 219 -127.58 -26.46 -10.32
CA THR A 219 -128.78 -25.99 -9.60
C THR A 219 -129.95 -25.77 -10.57
N SER A 220 -129.68 -25.17 -11.73
CA SER A 220 -130.69 -24.96 -12.77
C SER A 220 -131.19 -26.29 -13.34
N ALA A 221 -130.28 -27.22 -13.66
CA ALA A 221 -130.62 -28.54 -14.18
C ALA A 221 -131.42 -29.38 -13.18
N ASP A 222 -131.06 -29.35 -11.88
CA ASP A 222 -131.81 -30.03 -10.83
C ASP A 222 -133.25 -29.50 -10.69
N THR A 223 -133.42 -28.19 -10.89
CA THR A 223 -134.75 -27.57 -10.94
C THR A 223 -135.54 -28.04 -12.17
N GLU A 224 -134.93 -28.03 -13.37
CA GLU A 224 -135.54 -28.54 -14.61
C GLU A 224 -135.95 -30.02 -14.50
N ILE A 225 -135.11 -30.87 -13.89
CA ILE A 225 -135.40 -32.30 -13.63
C ILE A 225 -136.59 -32.44 -12.70
N SER A 226 -136.63 -31.67 -11.60
CA SER A 226 -137.74 -31.71 -10.63
C SER A 226 -139.07 -31.28 -11.26
N ASP A 227 -139.05 -30.23 -12.09
CA ASP A 227 -140.23 -29.75 -12.81
C ASP A 227 -140.71 -30.81 -13.82
N ALA A 228 -139.79 -31.41 -14.59
CA ALA A 228 -140.10 -32.49 -15.52
C ALA A 228 -140.65 -33.74 -14.84
N ASP A 229 -140.10 -34.15 -13.69
CA ASP A 229 -140.62 -35.26 -12.89
C ASP A 229 -142.05 -35.00 -12.40
N THR A 230 -142.36 -33.74 -12.07
CA THR A 230 -143.72 -33.31 -11.71
C THR A 230 -144.65 -33.37 -12.92
N GLU A 231 -144.22 -32.91 -14.10
CA GLU A 231 -144.97 -33.03 -15.37
C GLU A 231 -145.27 -34.50 -15.73
N ILE A 232 -144.28 -35.38 -15.62
CA ILE A 232 -144.40 -36.84 -15.85
C ILE A 232 -145.43 -37.45 -14.89
N ALA A 233 -145.32 -37.18 -13.59
CA ALA A 233 -146.25 -37.72 -12.58
C ALA A 233 -147.69 -37.26 -12.80
N ASN A 234 -147.89 -36.01 -13.21
CA ASN A 234 -149.20 -35.47 -13.59
C ASN A 234 -149.75 -36.20 -14.83
N ALA A 235 -148.93 -36.38 -15.86
CA ALA A 235 -149.33 -37.09 -17.08
C ALA A 235 -149.67 -38.57 -16.81
N ASP A 236 -148.88 -39.26 -15.99
CA ASP A 236 -149.15 -40.64 -15.56
C ASP A 236 -150.46 -40.77 -14.79
N THR A 237 -150.78 -39.79 -13.95
CA THR A 237 -152.06 -39.73 -13.26
C THR A 237 -153.22 -39.59 -14.24
N ILE A 238 -153.11 -38.74 -15.26
CA ILE A 238 -154.12 -38.56 -16.31
C ILE A 238 -154.30 -39.85 -17.12
N ILE A 239 -153.21 -40.50 -17.54
CA ILE A 239 -153.22 -41.77 -18.28
C ILE A 239 -153.87 -42.89 -17.45
N SER A 240 -153.50 -43.01 -16.17
CA SER A 240 -154.07 -43.99 -15.24
C SER A 240 -155.58 -43.79 -15.06
N ASN A 241 -156.00 -42.54 -14.85
CA ASN A 241 -157.42 -42.18 -14.75
C ASN A 241 -158.16 -42.56 -16.03
N ALA A 242 -157.64 -42.20 -17.21
CA ALA A 242 -158.23 -42.53 -18.51
C ALA A 242 -158.35 -44.06 -18.74
N ASN A 243 -157.37 -44.86 -18.31
CA ASN A 243 -157.43 -46.33 -18.42
C ASN A 243 -158.42 -46.99 -17.45
N SER A 244 -158.82 -46.31 -16.37
CA SER A 244 -159.73 -46.83 -15.35
C SER A 244 -161.22 -46.60 -15.63
N VAL A 245 -161.54 -45.72 -16.59
CA VAL A 245 -162.91 -45.34 -16.93
C VAL A 245 -163.46 -46.23 -18.06
N THR A 246 -164.61 -46.86 -17.83
CA THR A 246 -165.40 -47.53 -18.88
C THR A 246 -166.37 -46.52 -19.52
N PRO A 247 -166.25 -46.20 -20.83
CA PRO A 247 -167.11 -45.20 -21.48
C PRO A 247 -168.55 -45.73 -21.67
N GLU A 248 -169.54 -44.88 -21.41
CA GLU A 248 -170.97 -45.21 -21.58
C GLU A 248 -171.51 -44.81 -22.97
N THR A 249 -170.76 -43.96 -23.70
CA THR A 249 -171.10 -43.49 -25.07
C THR A 249 -169.87 -43.42 -26.00
N GLU A 250 -170.08 -43.50 -27.31
CA GLU A 250 -168.99 -43.33 -28.31
C GLU A 250 -168.31 -41.95 -28.23
N ALA A 251 -169.04 -40.90 -27.85
CA ALA A 251 -168.48 -39.56 -27.67
C ALA A 251 -167.54 -39.47 -26.45
N GLU A 252 -167.88 -40.16 -25.36
CA GLU A 252 -167.07 -40.23 -24.14
C GLU A 252 -165.78 -41.04 -24.37
N ALA A 253 -165.87 -42.14 -25.13
CA ALA A 253 -164.70 -42.90 -25.56
C ALA A 253 -163.70 -42.06 -26.38
N ALA A 254 -164.19 -41.18 -27.26
CA ALA A 254 -163.35 -40.29 -28.06
C ALA A 254 -162.64 -39.21 -27.22
N VAL A 255 -163.30 -38.66 -26.19
CA VAL A 255 -162.70 -37.68 -25.27
C VAL A 255 -161.61 -38.31 -24.40
N ILE A 256 -161.88 -39.51 -23.83
CA ILE A 256 -160.91 -40.27 -23.04
C ILE A 256 -159.68 -40.62 -23.91
N SER A 257 -159.90 -41.06 -25.15
CA SER A 257 -158.81 -41.35 -26.10
C SER A 257 -157.97 -40.11 -26.42
N LYS A 258 -158.60 -38.94 -26.58
CA LYS A 258 -157.88 -37.69 -26.86
C LYS A 258 -157.04 -37.23 -25.66
N GLN A 259 -157.62 -37.21 -24.46
CA GLN A 259 -156.92 -36.86 -23.22
C GLN A 259 -155.73 -37.77 -22.94
N LYS A 260 -155.88 -39.07 -23.24
CA LYS A 260 -154.81 -40.05 -23.13
C LYS A 260 -153.65 -39.74 -24.08
N ILE A 261 -153.93 -39.44 -25.35
CA ILE A 261 -152.89 -39.10 -26.34
C ILE A 261 -152.17 -37.80 -25.94
N GLU A 262 -152.91 -36.77 -25.52
CA GLU A 262 -152.33 -35.50 -25.07
C GLU A 262 -151.44 -35.70 -23.81
N ALA A 263 -151.85 -36.56 -22.89
CA ALA A 263 -151.04 -36.91 -21.72
C ALA A 263 -149.81 -37.76 -22.09
N GLU A 264 -149.92 -38.70 -23.03
CA GLU A 264 -148.78 -39.47 -23.55
C GLU A 264 -147.76 -38.57 -24.26
N GLN A 265 -148.23 -37.55 -25.00
CA GLN A 265 -147.36 -36.53 -25.62
C GLN A 265 -146.68 -35.63 -24.58
N ALA A 266 -147.43 -35.08 -23.62
CA ALA A 266 -146.87 -34.26 -22.55
C ALA A 266 -145.85 -35.04 -21.71
N LYS A 267 -146.10 -36.34 -21.46
CA LYS A 267 -145.14 -37.22 -20.80
C LYS A 267 -143.86 -37.37 -21.62
N ALA A 268 -143.96 -37.61 -22.92
CA ALA A 268 -142.79 -37.75 -23.80
C ALA A 268 -141.95 -36.44 -23.83
N GLU A 269 -142.60 -35.28 -23.95
CA GLU A 269 -141.92 -33.98 -23.88
C GLU A 269 -141.24 -33.74 -22.52
N ALA A 270 -141.89 -34.11 -21.42
CA ALA A 270 -141.30 -33.99 -20.09
C ALA A 270 -140.11 -34.95 -19.88
N VAL A 271 -140.18 -36.18 -20.42
CA VAL A 271 -139.04 -37.12 -20.42
C VAL A 271 -137.86 -36.54 -21.22
N GLU A 272 -138.10 -35.96 -22.39
CA GLU A 272 -137.05 -35.33 -23.20
C GLU A 272 -136.43 -34.12 -22.48
N LYS A 273 -137.24 -33.26 -21.83
CA LYS A 273 -136.72 -32.17 -20.99
C LYS A 273 -135.83 -32.69 -19.86
N LYS A 274 -136.25 -33.76 -19.18
CA LYS A 274 -135.49 -34.39 -18.11
C LYS A 274 -134.15 -34.92 -18.61
N GLU A 275 -134.14 -35.68 -19.71
CA GLU A 275 -132.91 -36.20 -20.32
C GLU A 275 -131.95 -35.07 -20.72
N ASN A 276 -132.47 -33.97 -21.29
CA ASN A 276 -131.66 -32.78 -21.61
C ASN A 276 -131.08 -32.11 -20.36
N ALA A 277 -131.86 -32.00 -19.28
CA ALA A 277 -131.39 -31.44 -18.02
C ALA A 277 -130.34 -32.34 -17.33
N GLU A 278 -130.52 -33.67 -17.37
CA GLU A 278 -129.52 -34.65 -16.90
C GLU A 278 -128.20 -34.54 -17.70
N SER A 279 -128.29 -34.33 -19.01
CA SER A 279 -127.11 -34.07 -19.86
C SER A 279 -126.38 -32.78 -19.45
N LYS A 280 -127.11 -31.67 -19.25
CA LYS A 280 -126.52 -30.40 -18.76
C LYS A 280 -125.85 -30.56 -17.40
N LYS A 281 -126.51 -31.28 -16.48
CA LYS A 281 -125.95 -31.58 -15.15
C LYS A 281 -124.64 -32.35 -15.25
N THR A 282 -124.57 -33.33 -16.16
CA THR A 282 -123.34 -34.11 -16.40
C THR A 282 -122.22 -33.23 -16.96
N GLU A 283 -122.52 -32.31 -17.87
CA GLU A 283 -121.55 -31.36 -18.42
C GLU A 283 -121.04 -30.37 -17.35
N ALA A 284 -121.93 -29.88 -16.49
CA ALA A 284 -121.56 -29.02 -15.37
C ALA A 284 -120.69 -29.75 -14.33
N GLN A 285 -120.99 -31.03 -14.03
CA GLN A 285 -120.11 -31.85 -13.17
C GLN A 285 -118.71 -32.03 -13.75
N LYS A 286 -118.59 -32.14 -15.08
CA LYS A 286 -117.28 -32.18 -15.75
C LYS A 286 -116.51 -30.87 -15.58
N LYS A 287 -117.18 -29.71 -15.70
CA LYS A 287 -116.57 -28.39 -15.40
C LYS A 287 -116.09 -28.31 -13.95
N GLN A 288 -116.82 -28.93 -13.02
CA GLN A 288 -116.42 -28.99 -11.61
C GLN A 288 -115.12 -29.76 -11.41
N THR A 289 -114.97 -30.90 -12.10
CA THR A 289 -113.71 -31.65 -12.11
C THR A 289 -112.56 -30.84 -12.73
N GLU A 290 -112.81 -30.13 -13.84
CA GLU A 290 -111.81 -29.25 -14.47
C GLU A 290 -111.39 -28.10 -13.53
N ALA A 291 -112.33 -27.53 -12.78
CA ALA A 291 -112.04 -26.54 -11.75
C ALA A 291 -111.17 -27.11 -10.62
N GLU A 292 -111.44 -28.32 -10.13
CA GLU A 292 -110.62 -28.99 -9.12
C GLU A 292 -109.20 -29.26 -9.62
N GLU A 293 -109.03 -29.70 -10.88
CA GLU A 293 -107.72 -29.90 -11.50
C GLU A 293 -106.91 -28.60 -11.57
N LEU A 294 -107.53 -27.49 -11.99
CA LEU A 294 -106.90 -26.16 -12.01
C LEU A 294 -106.50 -25.68 -10.61
N SER A 295 -107.34 -25.94 -9.59
CA SER A 295 -107.02 -25.59 -8.20
C SER A 295 -105.80 -26.35 -7.69
N GLN A 296 -105.68 -27.64 -8.02
CA GLN A 296 -104.53 -28.45 -7.65
C GLN A 296 -103.25 -28.00 -8.37
N GLU A 297 -103.36 -27.64 -9.65
CA GLU A 297 -102.24 -27.10 -10.41
C GLU A 297 -101.75 -25.76 -9.82
N ALA A 298 -102.68 -24.89 -9.41
CA ALA A 298 -102.34 -23.64 -8.72
C ALA A 298 -101.62 -23.89 -7.39
N GLU A 299 -102.08 -24.86 -6.58
CA GLU A 299 -101.41 -25.23 -5.32
C GLU A 299 -100.00 -25.79 -5.56
N SER A 300 -99.81 -26.60 -6.61
CA SER A 300 -98.49 -27.09 -7.00
C SER A 300 -97.54 -25.95 -7.39
N LEU A 301 -98.03 -24.98 -8.18
CA LEU A 301 -97.23 -23.81 -8.59
C LEU A 301 -96.83 -22.93 -7.40
N GLU A 302 -97.69 -22.77 -6.39
CA GLU A 302 -97.33 -22.03 -5.17
C GLU A 302 -96.27 -22.74 -4.34
N ASN A 303 -96.33 -24.07 -4.25
CA ASN A 303 -95.29 -24.85 -3.56
C ASN A 303 -93.94 -24.71 -4.28
N ASP A 304 -93.94 -24.83 -5.60
CA ASP A 304 -92.76 -24.58 -6.43
C ASP A 304 -92.19 -23.15 -6.22
N ALA A 305 -93.07 -22.14 -6.18
CA ALA A 305 -92.66 -20.75 -5.94
C ALA A 305 -92.05 -20.56 -4.55
N ALA A 306 -92.60 -21.23 -3.52
CA ALA A 306 -92.05 -21.19 -2.17
C ALA A 306 -90.67 -21.87 -2.08
N GLU A 307 -90.47 -22.99 -2.77
CA GLU A 307 -89.17 -23.66 -2.84
C GLU A 307 -88.11 -22.77 -3.51
N LEU A 308 -88.44 -22.13 -4.64
CA LEU A 308 -87.57 -21.19 -5.33
C LEU A 308 -87.19 -19.98 -4.46
N LYS A 309 -88.12 -19.44 -3.66
CA LYS A 309 -87.81 -18.36 -2.71
C LYS A 309 -86.83 -18.80 -1.63
N ASN A 310 -87.01 -20.00 -1.07
CA ASN A 310 -86.07 -20.54 -0.09
C ASN A 310 -84.68 -20.77 -0.70
N GLU A 311 -84.60 -21.26 -1.94
CA GLU A 311 -83.33 -21.36 -2.67
C GLU A 311 -82.67 -19.98 -2.87
N ALA A 312 -83.45 -18.97 -3.26
CA ALA A 312 -82.96 -17.60 -3.43
C ALA A 312 -82.45 -16.98 -2.11
N GLU A 313 -83.15 -17.20 -1.00
CA GLU A 313 -82.70 -16.77 0.33
C GLU A 313 -81.35 -17.41 0.69
N GLY A 314 -81.19 -18.73 0.49
CA GLY A 314 -79.92 -19.41 0.75
C GLY A 314 -78.77 -18.90 -0.12
N LEU A 315 -79.03 -18.61 -1.41
CA LEU A 315 -78.03 -18.01 -2.30
C LEU A 315 -77.62 -16.60 -1.87
N ASN A 316 -78.56 -15.80 -1.36
CA ASN A 316 -78.25 -14.47 -0.82
C ASN A 316 -77.42 -14.54 0.46
N GLU A 317 -77.70 -15.51 1.35
CA GLU A 317 -76.87 -15.74 2.54
C GLU A 317 -75.44 -16.14 2.15
N GLU A 318 -75.28 -17.03 1.16
CA GLU A 318 -73.97 -17.38 0.61
C GLU A 318 -73.25 -16.16 0.01
N ALA A 319 -73.97 -15.29 -0.71
CA ALA A 319 -73.42 -14.09 -1.32
C ALA A 319 -72.89 -13.10 -0.26
N GLU A 320 -73.67 -12.81 0.78
CA GLU A 320 -73.26 -11.91 1.86
C GLU A 320 -72.06 -12.49 2.65
N ALA A 321 -72.04 -13.79 2.93
CA ALA A 321 -70.90 -14.43 3.60
C ALA A 321 -69.60 -14.30 2.79
N LYS A 322 -69.67 -14.45 1.46
CA LYS A 322 -68.52 -14.26 0.58
C LYS A 322 -68.05 -12.82 0.51
N LYS A 323 -68.99 -11.87 0.55
CA LYS A 323 -68.67 -10.44 0.59
C LYS A 323 -67.97 -10.07 1.90
N GLU A 324 -68.43 -10.58 3.04
CA GLU A 324 -67.75 -10.40 4.33
C GLU A 324 -66.32 -11.00 4.27
N HIS A 325 -66.16 -12.21 3.75
CA HIS A 325 -64.83 -12.82 3.58
C HIS A 325 -63.91 -12.00 2.66
N SER A 326 -64.44 -11.43 1.57
CA SER A 326 -63.69 -10.51 0.71
C SER A 326 -63.23 -9.25 1.45
N GLU A 327 -64.05 -8.69 2.34
CA GLU A 327 -63.68 -7.52 3.15
C GLU A 327 -62.58 -7.85 4.18
N GLU A 328 -62.64 -9.04 4.79
CA GLU A 328 -61.60 -9.55 5.69
C GLU A 328 -60.26 -9.72 4.96
N LEU A 329 -60.26 -10.34 3.77
CA LEU A 329 -59.06 -10.52 2.95
C LEU A 329 -58.44 -9.18 2.52
N ASN A 330 -59.27 -8.18 2.19
CA ASN A 330 -58.77 -6.83 1.89
C ASN A 330 -58.11 -6.17 3.12
N THR A 331 -58.67 -6.40 4.30
CA THR A 331 -58.08 -5.91 5.56
C THR A 331 -56.72 -6.56 5.82
N GLU A 332 -56.62 -7.89 5.63
CA GLU A 332 -55.35 -8.62 5.73
C GLU A 332 -54.31 -8.12 4.72
N ALA A 333 -54.75 -7.82 3.49
CA ALA A 333 -53.89 -7.24 2.46
C ALA A 333 -53.33 -5.86 2.87
N ASP A 334 -54.15 -5.01 3.48
CA ASP A 334 -53.72 -3.69 3.95
C ASP A 334 -52.73 -3.79 5.12
N ASP A 335 -52.94 -4.72 6.05
CA ASP A 335 -51.98 -5.01 7.14
C ASP A 335 -50.62 -5.43 6.58
N PHE A 336 -50.59 -6.33 5.59
CA PHE A 336 -49.34 -6.72 4.91
C PHE A 336 -48.67 -5.56 4.19
N ARG A 337 -49.43 -4.63 3.58
CA ARG A 337 -48.86 -3.42 2.95
C ARG A 337 -48.22 -2.49 3.97
N GLU A 338 -48.81 -2.32 5.14
CA GLU A 338 -48.23 -1.51 6.22
C GLU A 338 -46.98 -2.16 6.83
N GLU A 339 -46.98 -3.48 6.98
CA GLU A 339 -45.78 -4.24 7.35
C GLU A 339 -44.66 -4.04 6.33
N ALA A 340 -44.96 -4.19 5.03
CA ALA A 340 -44.00 -3.98 3.95
C ALA A 340 -43.38 -2.57 4.01
N LYS A 341 -44.20 -1.51 4.13
CA LYS A 341 -43.70 -0.13 4.27
C LYS A 341 -42.79 0.05 5.48
N THR A 342 -43.13 -0.60 6.60
CA THR A 342 -42.33 -0.54 7.82
C THR A 342 -40.96 -1.21 7.63
N LEU A 343 -40.94 -2.40 7.04
CA LEU A 343 -39.72 -3.15 6.72
C LEU A 343 -38.85 -2.39 5.72
N GLN A 344 -39.45 -1.84 4.66
CA GLN A 344 -38.75 -1.00 3.68
C GLN A 344 -38.08 0.22 4.34
N THR A 345 -38.79 0.89 5.25
CA THR A 345 -38.27 2.05 5.97
C THR A 345 -37.07 1.66 6.84
N LYS A 346 -37.17 0.55 7.58
CA LYS A 346 -36.07 0.04 8.41
C LYS A 346 -34.85 -0.36 7.57
N GLY A 347 -35.07 -1.11 6.49
CA GLY A 347 -33.99 -1.53 5.60
C GLY A 347 -33.25 -0.35 4.97
N ASN A 348 -33.98 0.68 4.52
CA ASN A 348 -33.35 1.90 3.99
C ASN A 348 -32.57 2.69 5.05
N ALA A 349 -33.06 2.73 6.29
CA ALA A 349 -32.35 3.37 7.40
C ALA A 349 -31.04 2.63 7.73
N GLU A 350 -31.06 1.30 7.78
CA GLU A 350 -29.86 0.48 8.00
C GLU A 350 -28.84 0.63 6.86
N LYS A 351 -29.31 0.66 5.61
CA LYS A 351 -28.45 0.93 4.45
C LYS A 351 -27.76 2.30 4.52
N THR A 352 -28.48 3.30 5.01
CA THR A 352 -27.92 4.64 5.22
C THR A 352 -26.85 4.61 6.32
N LYS A 353 -27.15 3.98 7.46
CA LYS A 353 -26.18 3.84 8.56
C LYS A 353 -24.93 3.06 8.15
N ALA A 354 -25.08 2.00 7.35
CA ALA A 354 -23.95 1.25 6.80
C ALA A 354 -23.04 2.14 5.95
N HIS A 355 -23.62 2.96 5.06
CA HIS A 355 -22.84 3.89 4.24
C HIS A 355 -22.10 4.94 5.09
N GLU A 356 -22.72 5.44 6.16
CA GLU A 356 -22.06 6.36 7.10
C GLU A 356 -20.85 5.70 7.79
N LEU A 357 -20.99 4.45 8.26
CA LEU A 357 -19.90 3.69 8.87
C LEU A 357 -18.78 3.38 7.87
N GLN A 358 -19.12 3.07 6.62
CA GLN A 358 -18.13 2.85 5.56
C GLN A 358 -17.30 4.13 5.30
N GLN A 359 -17.95 5.30 5.31
CA GLN A 359 -17.27 6.58 5.18
C GLN A 359 -16.42 6.92 6.40
N GLU A 360 -16.88 6.59 7.61
CA GLU A 360 -16.10 6.72 8.84
C GLU A 360 -14.84 5.85 8.80
N ALA A 361 -14.96 4.59 8.38
CA ALA A 361 -13.85 3.68 8.16
C ALA A 361 -12.83 4.23 7.15
N GLU A 362 -13.28 4.71 5.99
CA GLU A 362 -12.40 5.30 4.97
C GLU A 362 -11.64 6.52 5.50
N ASN A 363 -12.30 7.36 6.29
CA ASN A 363 -11.66 8.51 6.94
C ASN A 363 -10.58 8.07 7.95
N LEU A 364 -10.89 7.09 8.81
CA LEU A 364 -9.94 6.53 9.78
C LEU A 364 -8.73 5.90 9.06
N ASN A 365 -8.96 5.16 7.98
CA ASN A 365 -7.90 4.56 7.18
C ASN A 365 -6.99 5.63 6.56
N ASN A 366 -7.56 6.72 6.03
CA ASN A 366 -6.79 7.85 5.51
C ASN A 366 -5.99 8.58 6.60
N GLU A 367 -6.56 8.73 7.80
CA GLU A 367 -5.86 9.31 8.95
C GLU A 367 -4.70 8.41 9.42
N ALA A 368 -4.92 7.09 9.48
CA ALA A 368 -3.92 6.09 9.83
C ALA A 368 -2.74 6.10 8.86
N VAL A 369 -3.00 6.11 7.53
CA VAL A 369 -1.94 6.21 6.50
C VAL A 369 -1.14 7.50 6.62
N ASN A 370 -1.80 8.63 6.88
CA ASN A 370 -1.09 9.90 7.09
C ASN A 370 -0.23 9.87 8.36
N THR A 371 -0.71 9.21 9.41
CA THR A 371 0.01 9.03 10.68
C THR A 371 1.22 8.12 10.51
N GLN A 372 1.10 7.01 9.78
CA GLN A 372 2.21 6.14 9.40
C GLN A 372 3.29 6.91 8.65
N ARG A 373 2.91 7.68 7.63
CA ARG A 373 3.85 8.51 6.87
C ARG A 373 4.59 9.53 7.76
N ALA A 374 3.93 10.07 8.77
CA ALA A 374 4.56 10.97 9.74
C ALA A 374 5.57 10.23 10.64
N ALA A 375 5.30 8.97 11.00
CA ALA A 375 6.27 8.12 11.70
C ALA A 375 7.49 7.83 10.83
N GLU A 376 7.30 7.41 9.57
CA GLU A 376 8.37 7.14 8.61
C GLU A 376 9.30 8.36 8.43
N GLN A 377 8.73 9.57 8.28
CA GLN A 377 9.50 10.81 8.23
C GLN A 377 10.28 11.11 9.51
N THR A 378 9.76 10.67 10.67
CA THR A 378 10.44 10.83 11.96
C THR A 378 11.60 9.84 12.07
N GLU A 379 11.42 8.61 11.60
CA GLU A 379 12.47 7.59 11.53
C GLU A 379 13.60 7.99 10.58
N GLU A 380 13.26 8.51 9.39
CA GLU A 380 14.23 9.01 8.40
C GLU A 380 15.13 10.09 9.00
N LYS A 381 14.53 11.12 9.62
CA LYS A 381 15.28 12.19 10.31
C LYS A 381 16.13 11.67 11.47
N ALA A 382 15.63 10.67 12.21
CA ALA A 382 16.41 10.05 13.27
C ALA A 382 17.64 9.33 12.71
N GLY A 383 17.50 8.67 11.54
CA GLY A 383 18.58 8.06 10.78
C GLY A 383 19.64 9.07 10.34
N GLU A 384 19.22 10.18 9.73
CA GLU A 384 20.13 11.27 9.30
C GLU A 384 20.97 11.80 10.47
N ILE A 385 20.32 12.12 11.60
CA ILE A 385 21.01 12.62 12.81
C ILE A 385 22.04 11.60 13.32
N LYS A 386 21.70 10.32 13.26
CA LYS A 386 22.59 9.23 13.70
C LYS A 386 23.83 9.13 12.80
N GLU A 387 23.66 9.20 11.49
CA GLU A 387 24.77 9.15 10.54
C GLU A 387 25.70 10.37 10.68
N GLU A 388 25.13 11.57 10.83
CA GLU A 388 25.91 12.79 11.08
C GLU A 388 26.72 12.72 12.38
N ALA A 389 26.09 12.24 13.46
CA ALA A 389 26.77 12.05 14.74
C ALA A 389 27.95 11.08 14.65
N GLN A 390 27.78 9.98 13.89
CA GLN A 390 28.83 9.00 13.66
C GLN A 390 29.99 9.59 12.84
N ALA A 391 29.69 10.35 11.79
CA ALA A 391 30.72 11.01 10.98
C ALA A 391 31.55 12.02 11.80
N GLN A 392 30.90 12.81 12.66
CA GLN A 392 31.57 13.76 13.55
C GLN A 392 32.47 13.06 14.58
N ALA A 393 32.03 11.92 15.13
CA ALA A 393 32.83 11.14 16.06
C ALA A 393 34.11 10.61 15.37
N ASN A 394 34.00 10.12 14.13
CA ASN A 394 35.15 9.62 13.36
C ASN A 394 36.17 10.73 13.05
N ASP A 395 35.72 11.89 12.58
CA ASP A 395 36.59 13.05 12.31
C ASP A 395 37.30 13.58 13.58
N ALA A 396 36.63 13.52 14.74
CA ALA A 396 37.26 13.86 16.02
C ALA A 396 38.37 12.88 16.43
N ILE A 397 38.17 11.57 16.17
CA ILE A 397 39.17 10.54 16.47
C ILE A 397 40.40 10.69 15.56
N ASP A 398 40.22 10.96 14.27
CA ASP A 398 41.32 11.11 13.31
C ASP A 398 42.25 12.29 13.64
N ARG A 399 41.70 13.38 14.20
CA ARG A 399 42.49 14.56 14.60
C ARG A 399 43.32 14.34 15.87
N GLU A 400 42.88 13.51 16.80
CA GLU A 400 43.59 13.30 18.06
C GLU A 400 44.69 12.22 18.00
N PHE A 401 44.64 11.30 17.02
CA PHE A 401 45.54 10.13 17.01
C PHE A 401 46.61 10.09 15.90
N ASN A 402 46.62 11.02 14.94
CA ASN A 402 47.67 11.09 13.89
C ASN A 402 48.74 12.17 14.19
N ASN A 403 49.85 11.75 14.82
CA ASN A 403 51.13 12.46 14.74
C ASN A 403 51.84 12.07 13.42
N ASN A 404 52.23 13.02 12.58
CA ASN A 404 52.78 12.74 11.23
C ASN A 404 54.26 12.35 11.20
N VAL A 405 54.92 12.08 12.34
CA VAL A 405 56.33 11.63 12.38
C VAL A 405 56.40 10.13 12.10
N ASN A 406 56.59 9.76 10.84
CA ASN A 406 56.57 8.37 10.36
C ASN A 406 57.88 7.94 9.68
N GLY A 407 58.86 8.85 9.56
CA GLY A 407 60.15 8.63 8.93
C GLY A 407 60.12 8.59 7.39
N GLN A 408 59.04 9.09 6.78
CA GLN A 408 58.88 9.25 5.34
C GLN A 408 58.64 10.73 5.05
N ILE A 409 58.99 11.18 3.85
CA ILE A 409 58.78 12.58 3.46
C ILE A 409 57.62 12.65 2.50
N GLU A 410 56.50 13.21 2.95
CA GLU A 410 55.37 13.58 2.10
C GLU A 410 55.49 15.01 1.54
N ALA A 411 54.38 15.50 1.00
CA ALA A 411 54.33 16.83 0.39
C ALA A 411 54.57 17.93 1.43
N THR A 412 55.56 18.78 1.15
CA THR A 412 56.01 19.87 2.01
C THR A 412 55.96 21.21 1.27
N LYS A 413 55.85 22.29 2.03
CA LYS A 413 55.99 23.67 1.55
C LYS A 413 56.98 24.40 2.43
N GLN A 414 58.04 24.91 1.85
CA GLN A 414 59.02 25.74 2.55
C GLN A 414 58.37 26.93 3.24
N GLY A 415 58.83 27.24 4.45
CA GLY A 415 58.52 28.47 5.16
C GLY A 415 59.36 29.67 4.70
N ARG A 416 59.65 30.57 5.65
CA ARG A 416 60.38 31.84 5.43
C ARG A 416 61.85 31.78 5.87
N SER A 417 62.36 30.59 6.22
CA SER A 417 63.69 30.32 6.79
C SER A 417 64.87 30.39 5.80
N GLY A 418 64.62 30.40 4.49
CA GLY A 418 65.69 30.51 3.47
C GLY A 418 66.52 29.22 3.27
N ASP A 419 66.12 28.13 3.91
CA ASP A 419 66.73 26.80 3.88
C ASP A 419 66.40 25.96 2.64
N CYS A 420 66.29 26.61 1.47
CA CYS A 420 65.85 25.91 0.25
C CYS A 420 66.80 24.77 -0.12
N TRP A 421 68.07 24.89 0.26
CA TRP A 421 69.09 23.85 0.14
C TRP A 421 68.72 22.59 0.94
N LEU A 422 68.31 22.74 2.21
CA LEU A 422 67.94 21.64 3.11
C LEU A 422 66.76 20.86 2.54
N LEU A 423 65.68 21.57 2.21
CA LEU A 423 64.46 20.96 1.71
C LEU A 423 64.70 20.30 0.36
N SER A 424 65.52 20.91 -0.50
CA SER A 424 65.86 20.29 -1.78
C SER A 424 66.68 19.02 -1.58
N ASP A 425 67.63 18.99 -0.64
CA ASP A 425 68.45 17.81 -0.36
C ASP A 425 67.56 16.68 0.17
N ILE A 426 66.68 16.96 1.14
CA ILE A 426 65.74 15.96 1.68
C ILE A 426 64.74 15.49 0.62
N ASN A 427 64.15 16.40 -0.17
CA ASN A 427 63.26 16.05 -1.27
C ASN A 427 63.98 15.18 -2.31
N SER A 428 65.24 15.47 -2.62
CA SER A 428 66.04 14.68 -3.55
C SER A 428 66.35 13.29 -2.99
N MET A 429 66.79 13.20 -1.73
CA MET A 429 67.03 11.94 -1.03
C MET A 429 65.79 11.06 -1.01
N SER A 430 64.59 11.64 -0.80
CA SER A 430 63.31 10.92 -0.79
C SER A 430 62.97 10.23 -2.12
N GLN A 431 63.63 10.60 -3.22
CA GLN A 431 63.46 9.95 -4.53
C GLN A 431 64.32 8.70 -4.71
N THR A 432 65.23 8.42 -3.76
CA THR A 432 66.18 7.31 -3.81
C THR A 432 65.89 6.32 -2.69
N GLU A 433 66.09 5.02 -2.92
CA GLU A 433 65.86 4.00 -1.89
C GLU A 433 66.82 4.15 -0.69
N TRP A 434 68.08 4.50 -0.95
CA TRP A 434 69.05 4.72 0.13
C TRP A 434 68.76 6.01 0.91
N GLY A 435 68.26 7.06 0.25
CA GLY A 435 67.90 8.32 0.89
C GLY A 435 66.64 8.18 1.73
N LYS A 436 65.60 7.47 1.25
CA LYS A 436 64.43 7.11 2.07
C LYS A 436 64.83 6.35 3.33
N GLN A 437 65.72 5.35 3.20
CA GLN A 437 66.24 4.62 4.36
C GLN A 437 67.02 5.53 5.30
N ALA A 438 67.86 6.44 4.78
CA ALA A 438 68.62 7.38 5.59
C ALA A 438 67.71 8.34 6.37
N ILE A 439 66.63 8.84 5.76
CA ILE A 439 65.64 9.70 6.42
C ILE A 439 64.88 8.90 7.49
N SER A 440 64.36 7.73 7.16
CA SER A 440 63.66 6.88 8.13
C SER A 440 64.56 6.49 9.30
N ASP A 441 65.84 6.23 9.06
CA ASP A 441 66.82 5.95 10.12
C ASP A 441 67.12 7.19 10.99
N ALA A 442 67.06 8.38 10.40
CA ALA A 442 67.37 9.63 11.07
C ALA A 442 66.19 10.12 11.93
N VAL A 443 64.95 10.01 11.45
CA VAL A 443 63.76 10.54 12.13
C VAL A 443 62.91 9.40 12.68
N LYS A 444 62.69 9.39 13.99
CA LYS A 444 61.84 8.42 14.68
C LYS A 444 60.86 9.14 15.60
N SER A 445 59.60 8.69 15.64
CA SER A 445 58.65 9.17 16.65
C SER A 445 59.20 8.97 18.07
N ASP A 446 58.95 9.94 18.95
CA ASP A 446 59.27 9.83 20.38
C ASP A 446 58.15 9.16 21.21
N GLY A 447 57.02 8.82 20.58
CA GLY A 447 55.85 8.21 21.23
C GLY A 447 54.97 9.18 22.04
N ALA A 448 55.36 10.44 22.16
CA ALA A 448 54.63 11.52 22.83
C ALA A 448 54.15 12.61 21.85
N GLY A 449 54.31 12.38 20.55
CA GLY A 449 53.93 13.30 19.47
C GLY A 449 55.05 14.21 18.97
N GLY A 450 56.27 14.03 19.49
CA GLY A 450 57.48 14.63 18.96
C GLY A 450 58.31 13.65 18.12
N ALA A 451 59.53 14.08 17.79
CA ALA A 451 60.48 13.34 16.98
C ALA A 451 61.87 13.30 17.65
N ASN A 452 62.54 12.16 17.53
CA ASN A 452 63.98 12.01 17.78
C ASN A 452 64.71 11.98 16.44
N VAL A 453 65.53 13.01 16.18
CA VAL A 453 66.31 13.16 14.95
C VAL A 453 67.79 12.88 15.20
N THR A 454 68.41 12.01 14.41
CA THR A 454 69.82 11.61 14.56
C THR A 454 70.63 11.81 13.27
N PHE A 455 71.72 12.57 13.36
CA PHE A 455 72.65 12.89 12.27
C PHE A 455 73.89 12.00 12.30
N LYS A 456 73.82 10.84 11.62
CA LYS A 456 74.93 9.86 11.60
C LYS A 456 76.22 10.39 10.98
N GLY A 457 76.13 11.42 10.14
CA GLY A 457 77.26 12.10 9.50
C GLY A 457 77.85 13.29 10.27
N ALA A 458 77.34 13.60 11.46
CA ALA A 458 77.93 14.62 12.33
C ALA A 458 79.41 14.33 12.64
N ALA A 459 80.22 15.37 12.86
CA ALA A 459 81.66 15.15 13.05
C ALA A 459 81.93 14.37 14.35
N LYS A 460 82.98 13.53 14.31
CA LYS A 460 83.29 12.63 15.41
C LYS A 460 83.51 13.40 16.72
N GLY A 461 82.71 13.06 17.74
CA GLY A 461 82.76 13.68 19.07
C GLY A 461 81.75 14.81 19.29
N GLU A 462 80.92 15.12 18.31
CA GLU A 462 79.86 16.15 18.41
C GLU A 462 78.50 15.56 18.80
N GLN A 463 77.62 16.40 19.35
CA GLN A 463 76.21 16.04 19.53
C GLN A 463 75.58 15.77 18.16
N ASN A 464 74.89 14.63 18.06
CA ASN A 464 74.33 14.14 16.81
C ASN A 464 72.89 13.64 16.94
N SER A 465 72.23 13.83 18.09
CA SER A 465 70.84 13.46 18.30
C SER A 465 70.09 14.60 18.99
N TYR A 466 68.85 14.84 18.56
CA TYR A 466 68.00 15.95 18.96
C TYR A 466 66.57 15.44 19.16
N ASN A 467 66.02 15.63 20.35
CA ASN A 467 64.58 15.51 20.56
C ASN A 467 63.91 16.85 20.20
N ILE A 468 62.84 16.74 19.42
CA ILE A 468 61.92 17.82 19.06
C ILE A 468 60.59 17.43 19.70
N SER A 469 60.14 18.16 20.73
CA SER A 469 58.89 17.81 21.42
C SER A 469 57.66 18.11 20.56
N ALA A 470 56.50 17.54 20.91
CA ALA A 470 55.23 17.88 20.29
C ALA A 470 54.95 19.40 20.35
N GLU A 471 55.22 20.04 21.49
CA GLU A 471 55.09 21.49 21.67
C GLU A 471 56.03 22.27 20.74
N GLU A 472 57.29 21.83 20.57
CA GLU A 472 58.22 22.46 19.62
C GLU A 472 57.75 22.34 18.16
N LEU A 473 57.13 21.22 17.77
CA LEU A 473 56.53 21.05 16.45
C LEU A 473 55.28 21.95 16.27
N GLU A 474 54.41 22.04 17.26
CA GLU A 474 53.22 22.91 17.22
C GLU A 474 53.59 24.39 17.14
N ASP A 475 54.52 24.84 17.97
CA ASP A 475 55.04 26.21 17.93
C ASP A 475 55.68 26.53 16.56
N ALA A 476 56.44 25.59 16.02
CA ALA A 476 57.06 25.74 14.71
C ALA A 476 56.00 25.83 13.59
N LYS A 477 54.95 24.99 13.61
CA LYS A 477 53.80 25.06 12.69
C LYS A 477 53.08 26.41 12.77
N ALA A 478 52.81 26.88 13.98
CA ALA A 478 52.11 28.14 14.21
C ALA A 478 52.94 29.37 13.77
N SER A 479 54.27 29.27 13.80
CA SER A 479 55.15 30.40 13.49
C SER A 479 55.14 30.84 12.01
N GLY A 480 54.82 29.92 11.09
CA GLY A 480 54.99 30.14 9.64
C GLY A 480 56.45 30.38 9.20
N LYS A 481 57.43 30.16 10.07
CA LYS A 481 58.87 30.29 9.77
C LYS A 481 59.40 29.06 9.04
N TYR A 482 59.00 27.88 9.48
CA TYR A 482 59.50 26.57 9.02
C TYR A 482 58.58 25.96 7.95
N SER A 483 58.98 24.80 7.42
CA SER A 483 58.15 24.03 6.51
C SER A 483 56.81 23.62 7.11
N SER A 484 55.86 23.35 6.22
CA SER A 484 54.54 22.81 6.55
C SER A 484 54.21 21.64 5.63
N GLY A 485 53.29 20.77 6.06
CA GLY A 485 52.78 19.65 5.27
C GLY A 485 53.20 18.28 5.80
N ASP A 486 54.43 18.15 6.27
CA ASP A 486 54.98 16.92 6.86
C ASP A 486 55.81 17.26 8.11
N ASP A 487 55.60 16.46 9.18
CA ASP A 487 56.25 16.65 10.47
C ASP A 487 57.67 16.07 10.50
N ASP A 488 57.98 15.08 9.65
CA ASP A 488 59.34 14.55 9.51
C ASP A 488 60.28 15.61 8.91
N MET A 489 59.83 16.32 7.87
CA MET A 489 60.54 17.48 7.32
C MET A 489 60.73 18.59 8.37
N LEU A 490 59.65 18.95 9.09
CA LEU A 490 59.71 19.99 10.11
C LEU A 490 60.68 19.62 11.25
N ALA A 491 60.66 18.36 11.69
CA ALA A 491 61.60 17.85 12.67
C ALA A 491 63.05 17.90 12.19
N LEU A 492 63.30 17.56 10.91
CA LEU A 492 64.63 17.66 10.29
C LEU A 492 65.13 19.09 10.21
N GLU A 493 64.28 20.05 9.84
CA GLU A 493 64.62 21.48 9.84
C GLU A 493 65.02 21.98 11.24
N LEU A 494 64.19 21.69 12.25
CA LEU A 494 64.43 22.12 13.64
C LEU A 494 65.70 21.48 14.22
N ALA A 495 65.90 20.17 13.99
CA ALA A 495 67.11 19.48 14.41
C ALA A 495 68.36 20.04 13.72
N THR A 496 68.25 20.38 12.43
CA THR A 496 69.36 20.95 11.66
C THR A 496 69.71 22.36 12.16
N GLU A 497 68.72 23.19 12.48
CA GLU A 497 68.95 24.50 13.11
C GLU A 497 69.66 24.36 14.47
N LYS A 498 69.21 23.41 15.31
CA LYS A 498 69.87 23.08 16.59
C LYS A 498 71.32 22.63 16.38
N TYR A 499 71.57 21.79 15.37
CA TYR A 499 72.92 21.31 15.04
C TYR A 499 73.85 22.41 14.54
N LEU A 500 73.36 23.31 13.68
CA LEU A 500 74.18 24.35 13.07
C LEU A 500 74.44 25.55 13.98
N THR A 501 73.70 25.70 15.09
CA THR A 501 73.86 26.80 16.05
C THR A 501 75.30 26.95 16.56
N LYS A 502 76.10 25.87 16.60
CA LYS A 502 77.52 25.92 16.97
C LYS A 502 78.40 26.71 15.98
N TYR A 503 77.99 26.82 14.72
CA TYR A 503 78.72 27.57 13.68
C TYR A 503 78.27 29.02 13.55
N LYS A 504 77.36 29.49 14.41
CA LYS A 504 76.75 30.83 14.35
C LYS A 504 77.73 32.01 14.39
N ASP A 505 78.97 31.81 14.86
CA ASP A 505 79.99 32.86 14.92
C ASP A 505 80.86 32.90 13.64
N LYS A 506 80.82 31.83 12.84
CA LYS A 506 81.56 31.71 11.59
C LYS A 506 80.78 32.28 10.39
N TYR A 507 79.45 32.33 10.49
CA TYR A 507 78.55 32.77 9.43
C TYR A 507 77.71 33.95 9.97
N ASP A 508 77.94 35.15 9.44
CA ASP A 508 77.40 36.44 9.92
C ASP A 508 75.84 36.44 10.03
N ARG A 509 75.33 36.86 11.20
CA ARG A 509 73.97 36.56 11.71
C ARG A 509 72.87 37.58 11.35
N ASN A 510 73.10 38.53 10.45
CA ASN A 510 72.11 39.56 10.12
C ASN A 510 71.06 39.15 9.05
N HIS A 511 70.85 37.84 8.85
CA HIS A 511 69.87 37.31 7.90
C HIS A 511 68.53 36.96 8.59
N PRO A 512 67.37 37.30 8.01
CA PRO A 512 66.05 37.08 8.61
C PRO A 512 65.70 35.59 8.85
N GLY A 513 66.30 34.66 8.12
CA GLY A 513 66.17 33.21 8.25
C GLY A 513 67.20 32.54 9.19
N GLY A 514 68.06 33.32 9.85
CA GLY A 514 68.98 32.81 10.86
C GLY A 514 70.11 31.94 10.30
N VAL A 515 70.55 30.93 11.07
CA VAL A 515 71.71 30.10 10.73
C VAL A 515 71.47 29.24 9.48
N LEU A 516 70.22 28.87 9.22
CA LEU A 516 69.86 28.06 8.05
C LEU A 516 70.00 28.82 6.72
N GLU A 517 69.73 30.14 6.69
CA GLU A 517 69.88 30.98 5.49
C GLU A 517 71.36 31.28 5.16
N SER A 518 72.25 31.21 6.15
CA SER A 518 73.63 31.72 6.04
C SER A 518 74.68 30.63 5.72
N MET A 519 74.27 29.39 5.49
CA MET A 519 75.18 28.23 5.42
C MET A 519 75.48 27.81 3.98
N ASP A 520 76.58 28.33 3.41
CA ASP A 520 77.09 27.88 2.11
C ASP A 520 77.97 26.61 2.27
N GLY A 521 77.69 25.57 1.49
CA GLY A 521 78.45 24.32 1.46
C GLY A 521 78.03 23.21 2.45
N PHE A 522 76.84 23.31 3.07
CA PHE A 522 76.26 22.23 3.89
C PHE A 522 75.35 21.33 3.04
N SER A 523 75.31 20.02 3.32
CA SER A 523 74.47 19.06 2.59
C SER A 523 73.82 18.07 3.55
N MET A 524 72.52 17.84 3.37
CA MET A 524 71.79 16.88 4.22
C MET A 524 72.17 15.45 3.92
N GLU A 525 72.58 15.12 2.69
CA GLU A 525 73.07 13.78 2.37
C GLU A 525 74.27 13.39 3.25
N ASN A 526 75.23 14.30 3.40
CA ASN A 526 76.40 14.10 4.23
C ASN A 526 76.08 14.10 5.72
N LEU A 527 75.07 14.85 6.16
CA LEU A 527 74.67 14.92 7.56
C LEU A 527 73.89 13.68 8.00
N LEU A 528 72.98 13.19 7.16
CA LEU A 528 72.16 12.01 7.43
C LEU A 528 72.94 10.72 7.17
N THR A 529 73.89 10.73 6.22
CA THR A 529 74.56 9.52 5.75
C THR A 529 76.09 9.70 5.75
N PRO A 530 76.82 8.97 6.61
CA PRO A 530 78.27 9.13 6.70
C PRO A 530 78.97 8.58 5.45
N ASN A 531 80.04 9.26 5.02
CA ASN A 531 80.93 8.85 3.92
C ASN A 531 80.26 8.73 2.54
N VAL A 532 79.17 9.46 2.29
CA VAL A 532 78.68 9.66 0.92
C VAL A 532 79.62 10.58 0.14
N ARG A 533 79.60 10.45 -1.18
CA ARG A 533 80.36 11.32 -2.09
C ARG A 533 79.40 12.20 -2.86
N THR A 534 79.59 13.51 -2.74
CA THR A 534 78.86 14.51 -3.50
C THR A 534 79.79 15.15 -4.50
N HIS A 535 79.44 15.07 -5.78
CA HIS A 535 80.15 15.71 -6.89
C HIS A 535 79.47 17.03 -7.22
N SER A 536 80.16 18.14 -7.00
CA SER A 536 79.63 19.49 -7.22
C SER A 536 80.18 20.08 -8.52
N TYR A 537 79.30 20.27 -9.49
CA TYR A 537 79.61 20.82 -10.80
C TYR A 537 79.21 22.29 -10.87
N ASN A 538 80.13 23.15 -11.29
CA ASN A 538 79.90 24.58 -11.46
C ASN A 538 79.92 24.98 -12.93
N TYR A 539 78.93 25.76 -13.37
CA TYR A 539 78.80 26.17 -14.78
C TYR A 539 80.02 26.90 -15.38
N VAL A 540 80.90 27.46 -14.53
CA VAL A 540 82.11 28.17 -14.97
C VAL A 540 83.22 27.19 -15.37
N TYR A 541 83.34 26.07 -14.67
CA TYR A 541 84.50 25.18 -14.76
C TYR A 541 84.16 23.79 -15.29
N ASP A 542 82.89 23.37 -15.17
CA ASP A 542 82.46 22.02 -15.44
C ASP A 542 81.50 21.92 -16.64
N SER A 543 81.55 20.77 -17.33
CA SER A 543 80.46 20.34 -18.20
C SER A 543 79.44 19.53 -17.41
N PHE A 544 78.15 19.82 -17.62
CA PHE A 544 77.04 19.04 -17.06
C PHE A 544 76.68 17.80 -17.88
N ASP A 545 77.36 17.52 -19.00
CA ASP A 545 77.02 16.41 -19.91
C ASP A 545 77.06 15.05 -19.21
N LYS A 546 78.23 14.70 -18.66
CA LYS A 546 78.48 13.42 -18.00
C LYS A 546 77.59 13.18 -16.77
N PRO A 547 77.45 14.13 -15.82
CA PRO A 547 76.57 13.90 -14.68
C PRO A 547 75.10 13.77 -15.08
N LEU A 548 74.61 14.58 -16.04
CA LEU A 548 73.22 14.47 -16.47
C LEU A 548 72.95 13.17 -17.23
N GLU A 549 73.89 12.68 -18.03
CA GLU A 549 73.81 11.36 -18.66
C GLU A 549 73.79 10.23 -17.63
N ALA A 550 74.59 10.33 -16.56
CA ALA A 550 74.59 9.34 -15.49
C ALA A 550 73.25 9.32 -14.72
N VAL A 551 72.67 10.49 -14.45
CA VAL A 551 71.36 10.61 -13.79
C VAL A 551 70.24 10.06 -14.67
N GLU A 552 70.28 10.34 -15.98
CA GLU A 552 69.33 9.81 -16.94
C GLU A 552 69.40 8.28 -17.06
N ASN A 553 70.61 7.72 -17.11
CA ASN A 553 70.83 6.28 -17.26
C ASN A 553 70.55 5.48 -15.97
N SER A 554 70.37 6.15 -14.83
CA SER A 554 70.13 5.51 -13.54
C SER A 554 69.17 6.36 -12.70
N PRO A 555 67.88 6.43 -13.10
CA PRO A 555 66.88 7.20 -12.37
C PRO A 555 66.77 6.69 -10.93
N SER A 556 66.54 7.61 -9.98
CA SER A 556 66.42 7.31 -8.54
C SER A 556 67.66 6.70 -7.87
N LYS A 557 68.80 6.59 -8.56
CA LYS A 557 70.04 6.10 -7.96
C LYS A 557 70.76 7.20 -7.16
N TYR A 558 70.88 8.38 -7.74
CA TYR A 558 71.62 9.51 -7.16
C TYR A 558 70.65 10.49 -6.48
N SER A 559 71.05 11.08 -5.34
CA SER A 559 70.42 12.32 -4.87
C SER A 559 71.01 13.47 -5.68
N VAL A 560 70.17 14.24 -6.36
CA VAL A 560 70.58 15.29 -7.28
C VAL A 560 69.91 16.62 -6.97
N ASN A 561 70.74 17.63 -6.74
CA ASN A 561 70.32 18.97 -6.36
C ASN A 561 70.87 19.96 -7.38
N CYS A 562 70.09 20.97 -7.73
CA CYS A 562 70.50 21.94 -8.74
C CYS A 562 70.05 23.37 -8.42
N GLY A 563 70.74 24.32 -9.02
CA GLY A 563 70.39 25.74 -9.00
C GLY A 563 70.57 26.37 -10.37
N PHE A 564 69.97 27.54 -10.58
CA PHE A 564 69.94 28.22 -11.88
C PHE A 564 70.67 29.56 -11.88
N LYS A 565 71.27 29.89 -13.03
CA LYS A 565 72.03 31.14 -13.26
C LYS A 565 71.15 32.37 -13.29
N SER A 566 69.91 32.22 -13.76
CA SER A 566 69.00 33.34 -13.98
C SER A 566 67.53 32.92 -13.82
N ASN A 567 66.69 33.88 -13.46
CA ASN A 567 65.25 33.69 -13.37
C ASN A 567 64.64 33.39 -14.76
N GLN A 568 63.98 32.25 -14.92
CA GLN A 568 63.12 31.94 -16.06
C GLN A 568 61.72 31.58 -15.58
N LYS A 569 60.89 32.61 -15.35
CA LYS A 569 59.54 32.47 -14.77
C LYS A 569 58.63 31.54 -15.57
N ALA A 570 58.77 31.49 -16.89
CA ALA A 570 57.98 30.62 -17.78
C ALA A 570 58.14 29.12 -17.44
N TYR A 571 59.24 28.75 -16.81
CA TYR A 571 59.56 27.37 -16.42
C TYR A 571 59.74 27.21 -14.90
N GLY A 572 59.38 28.22 -14.11
CA GLY A 572 59.49 28.18 -12.64
C GLY A 572 60.92 28.15 -12.10
N MET A 573 61.91 28.60 -12.89
CA MET A 573 63.32 28.66 -12.46
C MET A 573 63.63 30.01 -11.80
N TYR A 574 64.19 29.97 -10.61
CA TYR A 574 64.61 31.13 -9.82
C TYR A 574 66.11 31.03 -9.50
N GLN A 575 66.82 32.15 -9.67
CA GLN A 575 68.21 32.31 -9.26
C GLN A 575 68.29 32.36 -7.73
N ASN A 576 69.42 31.92 -7.15
CA ASN A 576 69.64 31.84 -5.70
C ASN A 576 68.60 30.94 -4.99
N HIS A 577 68.12 29.91 -5.68
CA HIS A 577 67.17 28.93 -5.17
C HIS A 577 67.62 27.52 -5.53
N ALA A 578 67.40 26.58 -4.62
CA ALA A 578 67.74 25.17 -4.81
C ALA A 578 66.50 24.36 -5.24
N TYR A 579 66.74 23.30 -6.00
CA TYR A 579 65.74 22.38 -6.50
C TYR A 579 66.24 20.94 -6.45
N ALA A 580 65.36 20.00 -6.16
CA ALA A 580 65.64 18.57 -6.33
C ALA A 580 65.38 18.16 -7.78
N LEU A 581 66.37 17.55 -8.47
CA LEU A 581 66.16 16.92 -9.77
C LEU A 581 65.66 15.49 -9.55
N THR A 582 64.38 15.28 -9.79
CA THR A 582 63.71 13.99 -9.53
C THR A 582 63.81 13.00 -10.70
N GLY A 583 64.18 13.49 -11.88
CA GLY A 583 64.40 12.64 -13.05
C GLY A 583 64.58 13.42 -14.34
N ILE A 584 64.93 12.69 -15.39
CA ILE A 584 64.99 13.18 -16.76
C ILE A 584 64.08 12.27 -17.58
N SER A 585 63.00 12.82 -18.13
CA SER A 585 62.01 12.06 -18.88
C SER A 585 62.03 12.43 -20.36
N THR A 586 61.66 11.46 -21.20
CA THR A 586 61.43 11.70 -22.63
C THR A 586 59.95 11.46 -22.92
N ASP A 587 59.28 12.46 -23.48
CA ASP A 587 57.90 12.33 -23.92
C ASP A 587 57.84 11.32 -25.08
N PRO A 588 57.16 10.16 -24.90
CA PRO A 588 57.13 9.12 -25.92
C PRO A 588 56.40 9.55 -27.20
N ALA A 589 55.52 10.55 -27.14
CA ALA A 589 54.76 11.02 -28.29
C ALA A 589 55.56 12.03 -29.15
N THR A 590 56.39 12.86 -28.52
CA THR A 590 57.09 13.95 -29.23
C THR A 590 58.61 13.74 -29.33
N GLY A 591 59.16 12.76 -28.60
CA GLY A 591 60.60 12.55 -28.45
C GLY A 591 61.32 13.69 -27.71
N LYS A 592 60.57 14.66 -27.16
CA LYS A 592 61.15 15.80 -26.44
C LYS A 592 61.54 15.39 -25.03
N LYS A 593 62.72 15.83 -24.62
CA LYS A 593 63.30 15.53 -23.31
C LYS A 593 63.06 16.66 -22.32
N TYR A 594 62.75 16.30 -21.08
CA TYR A 594 62.46 17.22 -19.98
C TYR A 594 63.25 16.82 -18.73
N ALA A 595 63.73 17.82 -17.99
CA ALA A 595 64.17 17.64 -16.61
C ALA A 595 62.96 17.85 -15.69
N GLU A 596 62.76 16.93 -14.74
CA GLU A 596 61.66 16.99 -13.77
C GLU A 596 62.22 17.43 -12.42
N VAL A 597 61.96 18.67 -12.04
CA VAL A 597 62.45 19.24 -10.79
C VAL A 597 61.32 19.46 -9.80
N VAL A 598 61.65 19.37 -8.51
CA VAL A 598 60.75 19.75 -7.41
C VAL A 598 61.27 21.05 -6.81
N ASN A 599 60.39 22.04 -6.72
CA ASN A 599 60.67 23.30 -6.04
C ASN A 599 60.28 23.16 -4.56
N PRO A 600 61.21 23.38 -3.59
CA PRO A 600 60.90 23.23 -2.17
C PRO A 600 59.79 24.17 -1.66
N TRP A 601 59.45 25.25 -2.38
CA TRP A 601 58.29 26.09 -2.05
C TRP A 601 56.95 25.32 -2.10
N ASP A 602 56.86 24.26 -2.90
CA ASP A 602 55.72 23.35 -2.97
C ASP A 602 56.15 22.01 -3.56
N SER A 603 56.55 21.07 -2.70
CA SER A 603 57.10 19.79 -3.13
C SER A 603 56.05 18.84 -3.72
N SER A 604 54.76 19.12 -3.52
CA SER A 604 53.65 18.37 -4.15
C SER A 604 53.64 18.49 -5.68
N LYS A 605 54.39 19.46 -6.24
CA LYS A 605 54.39 19.77 -7.67
C LYS A 605 55.74 19.47 -8.32
N LYS A 606 55.72 18.58 -9.31
CA LYS A 606 56.83 18.39 -10.25
C LYS A 606 56.74 19.40 -11.39
N ILE A 607 57.83 20.11 -11.63
CA ILE A 607 57.99 21.09 -12.72
C ILE A 607 58.76 20.43 -13.86
N LYS A 608 58.16 20.39 -15.05
CA LYS A 608 58.80 19.90 -16.27
C LYS A 608 59.48 21.04 -17.01
N ILE A 609 60.80 20.99 -17.11
CA ILE A 609 61.62 21.97 -17.81
C ILE A 609 62.17 21.34 -19.10
N PRO A 610 62.04 21.98 -20.28
CA PRO A 610 62.69 21.47 -21.48
C PRO A 610 64.20 21.24 -21.25
N TYR A 611 64.72 20.05 -21.57
CA TYR A 611 66.05 19.62 -21.14
C TYR A 611 67.17 20.59 -21.57
N ASN A 612 67.07 21.16 -22.77
CA ASN A 612 68.05 22.14 -23.26
C ASN A 612 68.00 23.45 -22.46
N GLU A 613 66.81 23.94 -22.10
CA GLU A 613 66.65 25.14 -21.27
C GLU A 613 67.17 24.90 -19.86
N PHE A 614 66.85 23.73 -19.28
CA PHE A 614 67.38 23.29 -17.98
C PHE A 614 68.91 23.30 -17.98
N LYS A 615 69.53 22.53 -18.88
CA LYS A 615 70.99 22.38 -18.96
C LYS A 615 71.70 23.69 -19.25
N GLN A 616 71.15 24.53 -20.13
CA GLN A 616 71.76 25.83 -20.45
C GLN A 616 71.65 26.82 -19.31
N ASN A 617 70.64 26.72 -18.44
CA ASN A 617 70.44 27.64 -17.33
C ASN A 617 71.01 27.13 -15.98
N LEU A 618 71.50 25.89 -15.89
CA LEU A 618 72.17 25.37 -14.69
C LEU A 618 73.34 26.26 -14.25
N SER A 619 73.37 26.62 -12.97
CA SER A 619 74.52 27.25 -12.30
C SER A 619 75.33 26.23 -11.52
N ILE A 620 74.65 25.33 -10.82
CA ILE A 620 75.25 24.30 -9.99
C ILE A 620 74.44 23.01 -10.13
N LEU A 621 75.15 21.89 -10.11
CA LEU A 621 74.56 20.55 -10.03
C LEU A 621 75.37 19.75 -9.00
N ASN A 622 74.72 19.28 -7.96
CA ASN A 622 75.30 18.38 -6.97
C ASN A 622 74.73 16.98 -7.22
N VAL A 623 75.61 16.01 -7.42
CA VAL A 623 75.24 14.60 -7.61
C VAL A 623 75.84 13.79 -6.48
N THR A 624 75.01 13.26 -5.60
CA THR A 624 75.44 12.43 -4.47
C THR A 624 75.23 10.95 -4.76
N GLU A 625 76.32 10.20 -4.62
CA GLU A 625 76.37 8.74 -4.82
C GLU A 625 75.74 7.97 -3.64
N PRO A 626 75.18 6.77 -3.89
CA PRO A 626 74.82 5.86 -2.82
C PRO A 626 76.03 5.55 -1.91
N PRO A 627 75.81 5.30 -0.60
CA PRO A 627 76.90 5.00 0.33
C PRO A 627 77.78 3.84 -0.15
N GLY A 628 79.10 4.05 -0.17
CA GLY A 628 80.08 3.04 -0.56
C GLY A 628 80.37 2.90 -2.06
N GLU A 629 79.61 3.55 -2.94
CA GLU A 629 79.88 3.54 -4.39
C GLU A 629 80.86 4.62 -4.81
N ASN A 630 81.85 4.31 -5.67
CA ASN A 630 82.87 5.25 -6.18
C ASN A 630 82.87 5.30 -7.71
N ASN A 631 82.05 6.17 -8.31
CA ASN A 631 82.02 6.33 -9.76
C ASN A 631 83.04 7.39 -10.20
N GLN A 632 84.22 6.94 -10.61
CA GLN A 632 85.26 7.86 -11.08
C GLN A 632 84.84 8.70 -12.30
N ASN A 633 83.82 8.28 -13.06
CA ASN A 633 83.31 9.01 -14.21
C ASN A 633 82.45 10.23 -13.83
N LEU A 634 82.09 10.39 -12.55
CA LEU A 634 81.40 11.55 -11.99
C LEU A 634 82.37 12.59 -11.40
N SER A 635 83.67 12.51 -11.67
CA SER A 635 84.63 13.50 -11.15
C SER A 635 84.35 14.89 -11.74
N SER A 636 84.10 15.87 -10.87
CA SER A 636 84.06 17.31 -11.19
C SER A 636 85.47 17.92 -11.18
N PHE A 637 85.62 19.15 -11.68
CA PHE A 637 86.85 19.93 -11.55
C PHE A 637 87.25 20.11 -10.08
N GLY A 638 86.27 20.28 -9.18
CA GLY A 638 86.49 20.33 -7.74
C GLY A 638 87.10 19.03 -7.19
N ASP A 639 86.63 17.87 -7.65
CA ASP A 639 87.17 16.57 -7.26
C ASP A 639 88.61 16.37 -7.76
N GLU A 640 88.90 16.81 -8.99
CA GLU A 640 90.25 16.77 -9.55
C GLU A 640 91.21 17.70 -8.79
N LEU A 641 90.74 18.89 -8.41
CA LEU A 641 91.51 19.83 -7.61
C LEU A 641 91.77 19.29 -6.20
N ASP A 642 90.80 18.67 -5.56
CA ASP A 642 90.97 18.03 -4.25
C ASP A 642 91.92 16.82 -4.32
N LYS A 643 91.82 15.99 -5.37
CA LYS A 643 92.79 14.92 -5.65
C LYS A 643 94.20 15.49 -5.84
N LEU A 644 94.35 16.55 -6.62
CA LEU A 644 95.64 17.21 -6.85
C LEU A 644 96.19 17.78 -5.53
N ASN A 645 95.37 18.47 -4.74
CA ASN A 645 95.76 19.02 -3.44
C ASN A 645 96.18 17.92 -2.47
N LYS A 646 95.47 16.79 -2.43
CA LYS A 646 95.87 15.60 -1.64
C LYS A 646 97.17 15.00 -2.15
N MET A 647 97.40 14.93 -3.47
CA MET A 647 98.67 14.47 -4.06
C MET A 647 99.83 15.41 -3.73
N VAL A 648 99.63 16.73 -3.85
CA VAL A 648 100.63 17.75 -3.48
C VAL A 648 100.94 17.67 -1.98
N ASN A 649 99.93 17.59 -1.12
CA ASN A 649 100.10 17.49 0.33
C ASN A 649 100.73 16.15 0.78
N SER A 650 100.65 15.09 -0.02
CA SER A 650 101.28 13.78 0.27
C SER A 650 102.68 13.63 -0.33
N LEU A 651 103.11 14.54 -1.21
CA LEU A 651 104.43 14.53 -1.84
C LEU A 651 105.53 15.26 -1.05
N ASN A 652 105.23 15.90 0.10
CA ASN A 652 106.22 16.54 1.00
C ASN A 652 107.43 17.17 0.29
N ILE A 653 107.18 18.20 -0.52
CA ILE A 653 108.15 19.26 -0.81
C ILE A 653 107.71 20.51 -0.07
#